data_AF-A0A7C2D679-F1
#
_entry.id   AF-A0A7C2D679-F1
#
_cell.length_a   1.000
_cell.length_b   1.000
_cell.length_c   1.000
_cell.angle_alpha   90.00
_cell.angle_beta   90.00
_cell.angle_gamma   90.00
#
_symmetry.space_group_name_H-M   'P 1'
#
loop_
_entity.id
_entity.type
_entity.pdbx_description
1 polymer ?
#
loop_
_entity_poly.entity_id
_entity_poly.type
_entity_poly.pdbx_seq_one_letter_code
_entity_poly.pdbx_strand_id
1 'polypeptide(L)'
;MRSLSAALLAVQQSPSARPYVRVTVSDRTGGVARAPYQRLYTGSEPDGPHAAALAGDGSLLRARIAGGQLYYQRVTSPGPGAGFGTWAGLGPAQRSVAMAALGAQVVLAYVASDGSVAVRDSVDYGASFGAPVTAVAAAAGAQHVALALKAGGQVFLAYATASQVRALKRTGGTWGAASTWPHSLGSVSGLACHRGGDYDLLVTGTDTASRAGVWTVVYGDGYRQPPDSWSPLREAQRADAGSGVSFVAPSLAAPDVYRLAFVESYSGSGAYSRLQLAHLVPGVDFADNWWREPVPADITGAYGVALAGAPGGLWLSSPSGVWFAPLAATGLDVSAGVLFLELEEEPSGGRLRLELSDADGAYSAPGSPLRPGAEVAVSLGYVTAEGPLASPAPRFWATSVETRLEGGRRTLAVDAASAWGLLSSWRARRQFSWAAGQTNVFGILAFLWARAAVPFASVSYSPAAVNLRPAFTVQPGQSGLEAVGRLLSAVPDVVLLSEGFALLKYPDPAETASYAYGDGHPVLAASRRQALSPANRVQVFGQGAFAEAFLWEDIALGGDRLRQVHDLNVASAVQASDRAGWEARRLLLALASEEIVVPVNCGQQLYDVVTVSEPALGLAAARRRVVAIRTRYDARRGLYRQRLALSAP
;
A
#
# COMPACT_ATOMS: atom_id res chain seq x y z
N MET A 1 21.71 10.92 -0.64
CA MET A 1 21.69 10.88 -2.12
C MET A 1 21.62 9.45 -2.59
N ARG A 2 20.91 9.18 -3.69
CA ARG A 2 20.84 7.84 -4.28
C ARG A 2 22.18 7.47 -4.92
N SER A 3 22.58 6.20 -4.74
CA SER A 3 23.77 5.66 -5.41
C SER A 3 23.55 5.59 -6.93
N LEU A 4 24.54 6.04 -7.70
CA LEU A 4 24.55 5.99 -9.17
C LEU A 4 25.67 5.06 -9.64
N SER A 5 25.55 4.52 -10.86
CA SER A 5 26.69 3.87 -11.51
C SER A 5 27.79 4.90 -11.78
N ALA A 6 29.05 4.44 -11.81
CA ALA A 6 30.19 5.32 -12.06
C ALA A 6 30.06 6.07 -13.40
N ALA A 7 29.59 5.38 -14.46
CA ALA A 7 29.37 5.97 -15.77
C ALA A 7 28.31 7.09 -15.75
N LEU A 8 27.18 6.90 -15.04
CA LEU A 8 26.14 7.91 -14.94
C LEU A 8 26.59 9.11 -14.09
N LEU A 9 27.30 8.85 -12.99
CA LEU A 9 27.88 9.88 -12.13
C LEU A 9 28.89 10.77 -12.89
N ALA A 10 29.75 10.16 -13.70
CA ALA A 10 30.72 10.89 -14.51
C ALA A 10 30.04 11.75 -15.58
N VAL A 11 29.08 11.18 -16.32
CA VAL A 11 28.41 11.90 -17.41
C VAL A 11 27.55 13.07 -16.90
N GLN A 12 26.87 12.94 -15.77
CA GLN A 12 26.08 14.06 -15.23
C GLN A 12 26.93 15.27 -14.80
N GLN A 13 28.23 15.06 -14.56
CA GLN A 13 29.20 16.11 -14.24
C GLN A 13 29.90 16.66 -15.50
N SER A 14 29.66 16.07 -16.66
CA SER A 14 30.30 16.49 -17.91
C SER A 14 29.78 17.87 -18.36
N PRO A 15 30.64 18.74 -18.94
CA PRO A 15 30.20 19.99 -19.55
C PRO A 15 29.29 19.78 -20.76
N SER A 16 29.31 18.58 -21.37
CA SER A 16 28.43 18.19 -22.45
C SER A 16 27.90 16.78 -22.21
N ALA A 17 26.57 16.65 -22.16
CA ALA A 17 25.90 15.37 -21.99
C ALA A 17 24.58 15.37 -22.76
N ARG A 18 24.19 14.20 -23.29
CA ARG A 18 22.91 14.03 -23.98
C ARG A 18 21.88 13.52 -22.97
N PRO A 19 20.80 14.28 -22.68
CA PRO A 19 19.75 13.86 -21.77
C PRO A 19 19.12 12.53 -22.17
N TYR A 20 18.74 11.74 -21.17
CA TYR A 20 17.92 10.55 -21.33
C TYR A 20 16.86 10.54 -20.23
N VAL A 21 15.60 10.63 -20.63
CA VAL A 21 14.45 10.53 -19.72
C VAL A 21 13.70 9.26 -20.08
N ARG A 22 13.52 8.38 -19.10
CA ARG A 22 12.67 7.19 -19.25
C ARG A 22 11.34 7.44 -18.56
N VAL A 23 10.23 7.25 -19.27
CA VAL A 23 8.89 7.34 -18.72
C VAL A 23 8.11 6.09 -19.05
N THR A 24 7.62 5.39 -18.03
CA THR A 24 6.77 4.22 -18.19
C THR A 24 5.47 4.41 -17.44
N VAL A 25 4.35 4.01 -18.04
CA VAL A 25 3.00 4.14 -17.47
C VAL A 25 2.42 2.75 -17.25
N SER A 26 1.77 2.51 -16.12
CA SER A 26 1.19 1.19 -15.82
C SER A 26 -0.11 1.27 -15.02
N ASP A 27 -0.90 0.21 -15.10
CA ASP A 27 -2.16 0.09 -14.35
C ASP A 27 -1.92 -0.40 -12.91
N ARG A 28 -1.14 0.38 -12.16
CA ARG A 28 -0.78 0.11 -10.76
C ARG A 28 -1.25 1.23 -9.83
N THR A 29 -1.52 0.88 -8.59
CA THR A 29 -1.75 1.82 -7.50
C THR A 29 -0.79 1.47 -6.38
N GLY A 30 0.09 2.40 -6.00
CA GLY A 30 1.06 2.14 -4.93
C GLY A 30 1.96 0.94 -5.21
N GLY A 31 2.34 0.73 -6.47
CA GLY A 31 3.15 -0.42 -6.85
C GLY A 31 2.41 -1.77 -6.81
N VAL A 32 1.08 -1.83 -6.78
CA VAL A 32 0.27 -3.07 -6.91
C VAL A 32 -0.65 -2.99 -8.13
N ALA A 33 -0.82 -4.07 -8.89
CA ALA A 33 -1.72 -4.09 -10.04
C ALA A 33 -3.18 -3.84 -9.60
N ARG A 34 -3.92 -2.98 -10.32
CA ARG A 34 -5.32 -2.64 -9.97
C ARG A 34 -6.31 -3.80 -10.05
N ALA A 35 -5.96 -4.86 -10.77
CA ALA A 35 -6.83 -5.99 -11.08
C ALA A 35 -8.14 -5.55 -11.76
N PRO A 36 -8.09 -5.18 -13.06
CA PRO A 36 -9.29 -4.81 -13.82
C PRO A 36 -10.13 -6.06 -14.12
N TYR A 37 -11.09 -6.36 -13.24
CA TYR A 37 -11.92 -7.56 -13.38
C TYR A 37 -12.84 -7.49 -14.60
N GLN A 38 -12.71 -8.47 -15.48
CA GLN A 38 -13.66 -8.76 -16.54
C GLN A 38 -14.59 -9.89 -16.09
N ARG A 39 -15.90 -9.69 -16.19
CA ARG A 39 -16.87 -10.76 -15.97
C ARG A 39 -16.85 -11.74 -17.15
N LEU A 40 -16.60 -13.01 -16.86
CA LEU A 40 -16.54 -14.09 -17.84
C LEU A 40 -17.81 -14.96 -17.81
N TYR A 41 -18.54 -14.98 -16.70
CA TYR A 41 -19.77 -15.76 -16.55
C TYR A 41 -20.86 -15.00 -15.81
N THR A 42 -22.09 -15.18 -16.29
CA THR A 42 -23.34 -14.78 -15.65
C THR A 42 -24.28 -15.98 -15.68
N GLY A 43 -24.63 -16.48 -14.51
CA GLY A 43 -25.57 -17.57 -14.34
C GLY A 43 -26.77 -17.20 -13.49
N SER A 44 -27.61 -18.20 -13.21
CA SER A 44 -28.81 -18.08 -12.38
C SER A 44 -28.74 -18.96 -11.12
N GLU A 45 -27.57 -19.50 -10.81
CA GLU A 45 -27.36 -20.30 -9.61
C GLU A 45 -27.65 -19.47 -8.35
N PRO A 46 -28.38 -20.02 -7.37
CA PRO A 46 -28.65 -19.33 -6.13
C PRO A 46 -27.34 -19.02 -5.40
N ASP A 47 -27.30 -17.84 -4.77
CA ASP A 47 -26.20 -17.45 -3.89
C ASP A 47 -26.15 -18.37 -2.66
N GLY A 48 -24.96 -18.56 -2.11
CA GLY A 48 -24.75 -19.51 -1.01
C GLY A 48 -23.26 -19.74 -0.70
N PRO A 49 -22.96 -20.56 0.31
CA PRO A 49 -21.58 -20.89 0.65
C PRO A 49 -20.84 -21.48 -0.55
N HIS A 50 -19.68 -20.93 -0.88
CA HIS A 50 -18.90 -21.34 -2.03
C HIS A 50 -17.40 -21.17 -1.78
N ALA A 51 -16.60 -21.87 -2.59
CA ALA A 51 -15.15 -21.80 -2.55
C ALA A 51 -14.60 -21.95 -3.99
N ALA A 52 -13.40 -21.43 -4.19
CA ALA A 52 -12.66 -21.61 -5.44
C ALA A 52 -11.17 -21.80 -5.15
N ALA A 53 -10.51 -22.56 -6.01
CA ALA A 53 -9.06 -22.74 -6.01
C ALA A 53 -8.57 -22.91 -7.44
N LEU A 54 -7.30 -22.58 -7.69
CA LEU A 54 -6.65 -22.84 -8.97
C LEU A 54 -5.72 -24.04 -8.82
N ALA A 55 -5.94 -25.09 -9.62
CA ALA A 55 -5.07 -26.26 -9.62
C ALA A 55 -3.77 -25.99 -10.39
N GLY A 56 -2.75 -26.82 -10.16
CA GLY A 56 -1.42 -26.66 -10.78
C GLY A 56 -1.38 -26.82 -12.30
N ASP A 57 -2.44 -27.38 -12.91
CA ASP A 57 -2.61 -27.48 -14.37
C ASP A 57 -3.33 -26.26 -14.97
N GLY A 58 -3.67 -25.26 -14.16
CA GLY A 58 -4.41 -24.06 -14.57
C GLY A 58 -5.93 -24.20 -14.50
N SER A 59 -6.47 -25.35 -14.06
CA SER A 59 -7.91 -25.53 -13.92
C SER A 59 -8.49 -24.65 -12.82
N LEU A 60 -9.60 -23.98 -13.10
CA LEU A 60 -10.41 -23.31 -12.07
C LEU A 60 -11.35 -24.32 -11.44
N LEU A 61 -11.20 -24.52 -10.13
CA LEU A 61 -12.04 -25.41 -9.34
C LEU A 61 -13.02 -24.57 -8.53
N ARG A 62 -14.28 -24.98 -8.50
CA ARG A 62 -15.35 -24.27 -7.80
C ARG A 62 -16.20 -25.27 -7.02
N ALA A 63 -16.62 -24.89 -5.83
CA ALA A 63 -17.61 -25.61 -5.05
C ALA A 63 -18.68 -24.66 -4.53
N ARG A 64 -19.91 -25.15 -4.41
CA ARG A 64 -21.03 -24.38 -3.83
C ARG A 64 -21.98 -25.29 -3.06
N ILE A 65 -22.69 -24.73 -2.10
CA ILE A 65 -23.77 -25.39 -1.37
C ILE A 65 -25.10 -24.76 -1.78
N ALA A 66 -26.06 -25.59 -2.22
CA ALA A 66 -27.42 -25.14 -2.52
C ALA A 66 -28.42 -26.27 -2.22
N GLY A 67 -29.56 -25.93 -1.61
CA GLY A 67 -30.60 -26.91 -1.28
C GLY A 67 -30.12 -28.08 -0.41
N GLY A 68 -29.13 -27.84 0.46
CA GLY A 68 -28.54 -28.88 1.32
C GLY A 68 -27.60 -29.86 0.60
N GLN A 69 -27.18 -29.55 -0.64
CA GLN A 69 -26.25 -30.36 -1.43
C GLN A 69 -24.98 -29.57 -1.75
N LEU A 70 -23.85 -30.26 -1.70
CA LEU A 70 -22.55 -29.83 -2.19
C LEU A 70 -22.46 -30.10 -3.69
N TYR A 71 -22.12 -29.07 -4.43
CA TYR A 71 -21.86 -29.12 -5.86
C TYR A 71 -20.41 -28.76 -6.14
N TYR A 72 -19.86 -29.36 -7.19
CA TYR A 72 -18.50 -29.17 -7.64
C TYR A 72 -18.45 -28.92 -9.15
N GLN A 73 -17.49 -28.09 -9.57
CA GLN A 73 -17.17 -27.84 -10.96
C GLN A 73 -15.65 -27.71 -11.11
N ARG A 74 -15.14 -28.32 -12.19
CA ARG A 74 -13.78 -28.11 -12.69
C ARG A 74 -13.86 -27.56 -14.11
N VAL A 75 -13.18 -26.45 -14.35
CA VAL A 75 -13.01 -25.86 -15.68
C VAL A 75 -11.53 -25.94 -16.04
N THR A 76 -11.17 -26.84 -16.97
CA THR A 76 -9.78 -27.14 -17.33
C THR A 76 -9.06 -26.03 -18.07
N SER A 77 -9.81 -25.21 -18.78
CA SER A 77 -9.29 -24.06 -19.53
C SER A 77 -10.17 -22.85 -19.26
N PRO A 78 -10.08 -22.26 -18.06
CA PRO A 78 -10.93 -21.16 -17.67
C PRO A 78 -10.53 -19.91 -18.47
N GLY A 79 -11.51 -19.23 -19.05
CA GLY A 79 -11.28 -18.03 -19.87
C GLY A 79 -12.55 -17.56 -20.56
N PRO A 80 -12.47 -16.51 -21.41
CA PRO A 80 -13.58 -16.08 -22.24
C PRO A 80 -14.17 -17.23 -23.06
N GLY A 81 -15.48 -17.43 -22.97
CA GLY A 81 -16.19 -18.50 -23.69
C GLY A 81 -16.18 -19.88 -23.02
N ALA A 82 -15.46 -20.06 -21.90
CA ALA A 82 -15.51 -21.31 -21.15
C ALA A 82 -16.88 -21.53 -20.47
N GLY A 83 -17.29 -22.79 -20.32
CA GLY A 83 -18.53 -23.17 -19.68
C GLY A 83 -18.41 -23.19 -18.15
N PHE A 84 -19.19 -22.34 -17.46
CA PHE A 84 -19.17 -22.23 -16.00
C PHE A 84 -20.51 -22.59 -15.32
N GLY A 85 -21.49 -23.11 -16.07
CA GLY A 85 -22.85 -23.40 -15.56
C GLY A 85 -23.15 -24.85 -15.19
N THR A 86 -22.25 -25.80 -15.50
CA THR A 86 -22.50 -27.23 -15.23
C THR A 86 -21.87 -27.65 -13.91
N TRP A 87 -22.66 -28.24 -13.02
CA TRP A 87 -22.24 -28.63 -11.67
C TRP A 87 -22.53 -30.11 -11.41
N ALA A 88 -21.58 -30.81 -10.79
CA ALA A 88 -21.74 -32.19 -10.33
C ALA A 88 -22.06 -32.23 -8.83
N GLY A 89 -23.04 -33.03 -8.42
CA GLY A 89 -23.34 -33.24 -6.99
C GLY A 89 -22.31 -34.13 -6.33
N LEU A 90 -21.84 -33.76 -5.14
CA LEU A 90 -20.91 -34.55 -4.33
C LEU A 90 -21.56 -35.16 -3.08
N GLY A 91 -22.74 -34.68 -2.67
CA GLY A 91 -23.49 -35.20 -1.53
C GLY A 91 -23.95 -34.09 -0.58
N PRO A 92 -24.46 -34.42 0.62
CA PRO A 92 -25.05 -33.44 1.52
C PRO A 92 -24.01 -32.52 2.16
N ALA A 93 -24.32 -31.22 2.20
CA ALA A 93 -23.58 -30.18 2.93
C ALA A 93 -24.50 -28.98 3.17
N GLN A 94 -24.27 -28.19 4.22
CA GLN A 94 -25.23 -27.16 4.63
C GLN A 94 -24.61 -25.79 4.95
N ARG A 95 -23.52 -25.73 5.71
CA ARG A 95 -23.12 -24.45 6.36
C ARG A 95 -22.00 -23.70 5.65
N SER A 96 -20.89 -24.39 5.35
CA SER A 96 -19.67 -23.76 4.83
C SER A 96 -18.88 -24.75 3.99
N VAL A 97 -18.09 -24.23 3.05
CA VAL A 97 -17.20 -24.99 2.17
C VAL A 97 -15.91 -24.20 1.99
N ALA A 98 -14.78 -24.91 1.95
CA ALA A 98 -13.46 -24.37 1.66
C ALA A 98 -12.72 -25.29 0.70
N MET A 99 -11.83 -24.73 -0.10
CA MET A 99 -11.03 -25.49 -1.04
C MET A 99 -9.62 -24.91 -1.08
N ALA A 100 -8.63 -25.79 -1.17
CA ALA A 100 -7.25 -25.41 -1.41
C ALA A 100 -6.62 -26.37 -2.43
N ALA A 101 -5.74 -25.84 -3.27
CA ALA A 101 -5.05 -26.59 -4.31
C ALA A 101 -3.56 -26.23 -4.31
N LEU A 102 -2.71 -27.23 -4.51
CA LEU A 102 -1.26 -27.10 -4.62
C LEU A 102 -0.74 -28.19 -5.57
N GLY A 103 -0.34 -27.80 -6.78
CA GLY A 103 0.00 -28.77 -7.82
C GLY A 103 -1.22 -29.64 -8.18
N ALA A 104 -1.04 -30.95 -8.18
CA ALA A 104 -2.12 -31.92 -8.42
C ALA A 104 -3.01 -32.18 -7.20
N GLN A 105 -2.52 -31.83 -6.00
CA GLN A 105 -3.27 -32.04 -4.76
C GLN A 105 -4.36 -30.98 -4.61
N VAL A 106 -5.59 -31.43 -4.38
CA VAL A 106 -6.73 -30.57 -4.06
C VAL A 106 -7.46 -31.15 -2.87
N VAL A 107 -7.79 -30.29 -1.90
CA VAL A 107 -8.59 -30.66 -0.73
C VAL A 107 -9.84 -29.80 -0.70
N LEU A 108 -10.99 -30.46 -0.56
CA LEU A 108 -12.30 -29.85 -0.41
C LEU A 108 -12.82 -30.19 0.99
N ALA A 109 -13.06 -29.18 1.82
CA ALA A 109 -13.69 -29.33 3.13
C ALA A 109 -15.08 -28.71 3.14
N TYR A 110 -16.01 -29.32 3.86
CA TYR A 110 -17.36 -28.79 4.03
C TYR A 110 -17.95 -29.13 5.40
N VAL A 111 -18.87 -28.29 5.83
CA VAL A 111 -19.56 -28.40 7.12
C VAL A 111 -20.97 -28.95 6.90
N ALA A 112 -21.26 -30.08 7.52
CA ALA A 112 -22.59 -30.72 7.50
C ALA A 112 -23.57 -30.01 8.46
N SER A 113 -24.85 -30.38 8.42
CA SER A 113 -25.89 -29.77 9.28
C SER A 113 -25.64 -29.97 10.77
N ASP A 114 -25.04 -31.11 11.13
CA ASP A 114 -24.69 -31.49 12.51
C ASP A 114 -23.42 -30.79 13.04
N GLY A 115 -22.76 -29.97 12.21
CA GLY A 115 -21.53 -29.26 12.58
C GLY A 115 -20.25 -30.09 12.48
N SER A 116 -20.31 -31.30 11.90
CA SER A 116 -19.11 -32.05 11.53
C SER A 116 -18.43 -31.45 10.30
N VAL A 117 -17.11 -31.63 10.20
CA VAL A 117 -16.32 -31.22 9.03
C VAL A 117 -15.81 -32.47 8.32
N ALA A 118 -16.23 -32.64 7.07
CA ALA A 118 -15.74 -33.68 6.19
C ALA A 118 -14.76 -33.10 5.16
N VAL A 119 -13.76 -33.88 4.79
CA VAL A 119 -12.79 -33.55 3.75
C VAL A 119 -12.82 -34.58 2.63
N ARG A 120 -12.55 -34.13 1.41
CA ARG A 120 -12.32 -34.98 0.24
C ARG A 120 -11.01 -34.58 -0.41
N ASP A 121 -10.24 -35.59 -0.78
CA ASP A 121 -8.95 -35.44 -1.42
C ASP A 121 -9.03 -35.76 -2.91
N SER A 122 -8.28 -35.01 -3.69
CA SER A 122 -7.99 -35.26 -5.09
C SER A 122 -6.48 -35.13 -5.31
N VAL A 123 -5.94 -36.00 -6.16
CA VAL A 123 -4.53 -36.03 -6.57
C VAL A 123 -4.36 -35.86 -8.08
N ASP A 124 -5.45 -35.50 -8.77
CA ASP A 124 -5.57 -35.40 -10.21
C ASP A 124 -6.11 -34.03 -10.63
N TYR A 125 -5.64 -32.98 -9.95
CA TYR A 125 -6.00 -31.58 -10.23
C TYR A 125 -7.51 -31.31 -10.08
N GLY A 126 -8.19 -32.05 -9.19
CA GLY A 126 -9.64 -31.95 -8.96
C GLY A 126 -10.49 -32.71 -9.98
N ALA A 127 -9.91 -33.54 -10.86
CA ALA A 127 -10.72 -34.29 -11.82
C ALA A 127 -11.63 -35.32 -11.14
N SER A 128 -11.17 -35.94 -10.06
CA SER A 128 -11.97 -36.82 -9.22
C SER A 128 -11.66 -36.62 -7.74
N PHE A 129 -12.66 -36.87 -6.88
CA PHE A 129 -12.50 -36.83 -5.42
C PHE A 129 -12.73 -38.19 -4.81
N GLY A 130 -11.91 -38.54 -3.83
CA GLY A 130 -12.12 -39.69 -2.96
C GLY A 130 -13.39 -39.57 -2.09
N ALA A 131 -13.67 -40.65 -1.37
CA ALA A 131 -14.75 -40.68 -0.38
C ALA A 131 -14.52 -39.63 0.73
N PRO A 132 -15.60 -39.09 1.31
CA PRO A 132 -15.48 -38.12 2.40
C PRO A 132 -14.89 -38.76 3.66
N VAL A 133 -13.94 -38.06 4.29
CA VAL A 133 -13.33 -38.44 5.57
C VAL A 133 -13.67 -37.37 6.60
N THR A 134 -14.18 -37.78 7.77
CA THR A 134 -14.47 -36.84 8.87
C THR A 134 -13.17 -36.34 9.48
N ALA A 135 -12.89 -35.04 9.34
CA ALA A 135 -11.75 -34.37 9.97
C ALA A 135 -12.11 -33.84 11.37
N VAL A 136 -13.37 -33.41 11.56
CA VAL A 136 -13.87 -32.87 12.82
C VAL A 136 -15.24 -33.47 13.12
N ALA A 137 -15.42 -34.00 14.33
CA ALA A 137 -16.67 -34.62 14.76
C ALA A 137 -17.80 -33.59 14.99
N ALA A 138 -19.06 -34.03 14.86
CA ALA A 138 -20.25 -33.19 15.02
C ALA A 138 -20.31 -32.41 16.33
N ALA A 139 -19.85 -33.02 17.44
CA ALA A 139 -19.80 -32.38 18.75
C ALA A 139 -18.97 -31.09 18.81
N ALA A 140 -18.10 -30.83 17.81
CA ALA A 140 -17.35 -29.60 17.71
C ALA A 140 -18.20 -28.40 17.26
N GLY A 141 -19.36 -28.62 16.61
CA GLY A 141 -20.29 -27.56 16.23
C GLY A 141 -19.74 -26.54 15.24
N ALA A 142 -18.99 -26.97 14.23
CA ALA A 142 -18.42 -26.06 13.24
C ALA A 142 -19.51 -25.28 12.47
N GLN A 143 -19.18 -24.05 12.10
CA GLN A 143 -20.02 -23.14 11.32
C GLN A 143 -19.28 -22.64 10.08
N HIS A 144 -17.98 -22.37 10.20
CA HIS A 144 -17.12 -21.94 9.10
C HIS A 144 -15.88 -22.81 9.02
N VAL A 145 -15.35 -23.00 7.81
CA VAL A 145 -14.11 -23.74 7.56
C VAL A 145 -13.21 -22.97 6.60
N ALA A 146 -11.90 -23.09 6.79
CA ALA A 146 -10.87 -22.62 5.87
C ALA A 146 -9.76 -23.67 5.73
N LEU A 147 -9.11 -23.66 4.58
CA LEU A 147 -8.06 -24.63 4.23
C LEU A 147 -6.83 -23.92 3.68
N ALA A 148 -5.66 -24.50 3.94
CA ALA A 148 -4.44 -24.20 3.22
C ALA A 148 -3.58 -25.46 3.06
N LEU A 149 -2.77 -25.51 2.02
CA LEU A 149 -1.86 -26.62 1.74
C LEU A 149 -0.41 -26.16 1.87
N LYS A 150 0.43 -27.10 2.31
CA LYS A 150 1.89 -26.96 2.34
C LYS A 150 2.51 -28.06 1.47
N ALA A 151 3.63 -27.73 0.83
CA ALA A 151 4.42 -28.72 0.11
C ALA A 151 4.74 -29.94 1.02
N GLY A 152 4.79 -31.13 0.44
CA GLY A 152 4.92 -32.39 1.20
C GLY A 152 3.60 -32.96 1.72
N GLY A 153 2.45 -32.43 1.27
CA GLY A 153 1.13 -33.04 1.48
C GLY A 153 0.46 -32.68 2.81
N GLN A 154 1.07 -31.79 3.61
CA GLN A 154 0.45 -31.32 4.85
C GLN A 154 -0.76 -30.44 4.54
N VAL A 155 -1.87 -30.72 5.22
CA VAL A 155 -3.12 -29.96 5.13
C VAL A 155 -3.33 -29.20 6.42
N PHE A 156 -3.55 -27.90 6.33
CA PHE A 156 -4.03 -27.10 7.43
C PHE A 156 -5.53 -26.87 7.27
N LEU A 157 -6.26 -27.14 8.35
CA LEU A 157 -7.69 -26.90 8.43
C LEU A 157 -7.95 -26.04 9.66
N ALA A 158 -8.62 -24.92 9.44
CA ALA A 158 -9.19 -24.12 10.52
C ALA A 158 -10.71 -24.18 10.43
N TYR A 159 -11.35 -24.27 11.59
CA TYR A 159 -12.80 -24.17 11.69
C TYR A 159 -13.19 -23.20 12.80
N ALA A 160 -14.33 -22.55 12.60
CA ALA A 160 -14.92 -21.68 13.60
C ALA A 160 -16.25 -22.25 14.10
N THR A 161 -16.49 -22.12 15.40
CA THR A 161 -17.82 -22.22 16.00
C THR A 161 -18.48 -20.84 16.00
N ALA A 162 -19.51 -20.63 16.83
CA ALA A 162 -20.14 -19.32 16.97
C ALA A 162 -19.17 -18.21 17.42
N SER A 163 -18.11 -18.51 18.18
CA SER A 163 -17.20 -17.49 18.76
C SER A 163 -15.74 -17.92 18.90
N GLN A 164 -15.39 -19.16 18.55
CA GLN A 164 -14.05 -19.71 18.74
C GLN A 164 -13.48 -20.22 17.41
N VAL A 165 -12.19 -20.01 17.19
CA VAL A 165 -11.45 -20.58 16.05
C VAL A 165 -10.50 -21.66 16.55
N ARG A 166 -10.47 -22.77 15.82
CA ARG A 166 -9.59 -23.91 16.08
C ARG A 166 -8.86 -24.30 14.81
N ALA A 167 -7.62 -24.74 14.95
CA ALA A 167 -6.77 -25.19 13.86
C ALA A 167 -6.25 -26.61 14.11
N LEU A 168 -6.17 -27.41 13.05
CA LEU A 168 -5.58 -28.74 13.06
C LEU A 168 -4.79 -28.95 11.78
N LYS A 169 -3.72 -29.75 11.88
CA LYS A 169 -2.86 -30.13 10.77
C LYS A 169 -3.03 -31.62 10.47
N ARG A 170 -3.16 -31.98 9.21
CA ARG A 170 -2.99 -33.36 8.74
C ARG A 170 -1.56 -33.54 8.24
N THR A 171 -0.80 -34.41 8.89
CA THR A 171 0.58 -34.73 8.50
C THR A 171 0.70 -36.25 8.37
N GLY A 172 1.25 -36.74 7.27
CA GLY A 172 1.36 -38.19 7.02
C GLY A 172 0.00 -38.91 6.99
N GLY A 173 -1.07 -38.23 6.57
CA GLY A 173 -2.43 -38.78 6.50
C GLY A 173 -3.25 -38.70 7.80
N THR A 174 -2.63 -38.36 8.93
CA THR A 174 -3.30 -38.32 10.25
C THR A 174 -3.56 -36.89 10.70
N TRP A 175 -4.77 -36.62 11.18
CA TRP A 175 -5.13 -35.34 11.80
C TRP A 175 -4.56 -35.24 13.23
N GLY A 176 -3.84 -34.17 13.51
CA GLY A 176 -3.37 -33.84 14.86
C GLY A 176 -4.47 -33.25 15.74
N ALA A 177 -4.12 -32.97 17.00
CA ALA A 177 -5.01 -32.31 17.94
C ALA A 177 -5.36 -30.87 17.50
N ALA A 178 -6.60 -30.46 17.79
CA ALA A 178 -7.04 -29.10 17.49
C ALA A 178 -6.43 -28.09 18.49
N SER A 179 -5.68 -27.12 17.98
CA SER A 179 -5.24 -25.95 18.72
C SER A 179 -6.36 -24.90 18.75
N THR A 180 -6.76 -24.47 19.94
CA THR A 180 -7.72 -23.37 20.10
C THR A 180 -6.98 -22.06 20.16
N TRP A 181 -7.46 -21.05 19.42
CA TRP A 181 -6.87 -19.72 19.50
C TRP A 181 -7.07 -19.09 20.90
N PRO A 182 -6.22 -18.17 21.35
CA PRO A 182 -6.36 -17.56 22.68
C PRO A 182 -7.31 -16.35 22.70
N HIS A 183 -8.05 -16.10 21.62
CA HIS A 183 -8.80 -14.86 21.43
C HIS A 183 -10.29 -15.03 21.72
N SER A 184 -10.95 -13.91 22.03
CA SER A 184 -12.39 -13.86 22.33
C SER A 184 -13.09 -12.91 21.38
N LEU A 185 -14.04 -13.44 20.60
CA LEU A 185 -14.99 -12.68 19.79
C LEU A 185 -16.40 -12.90 20.32
N GLY A 186 -17.28 -11.91 20.11
CA GLY A 186 -18.71 -12.04 20.36
C GLY A 186 -19.39 -12.95 19.34
N SER A 187 -18.91 -12.94 18.09
CA SER A 187 -19.31 -13.88 17.06
C SER A 187 -18.24 -14.07 15.99
N VAL A 188 -18.28 -15.20 15.29
CA VAL A 188 -17.56 -15.43 14.03
C VAL A 188 -18.60 -15.62 12.93
N SER A 189 -18.48 -14.84 11.86
CA SER A 189 -19.37 -14.85 10.69
C SER A 189 -18.69 -15.35 9.42
N GLY A 190 -17.38 -15.64 9.48
CA GLY A 190 -16.62 -16.08 8.33
C GLY A 190 -15.15 -16.34 8.65
N LEU A 191 -14.54 -17.22 7.86
CA LEU A 191 -13.17 -17.66 8.00
C LEU A 191 -12.56 -17.89 6.62
N ALA A 192 -11.35 -17.37 6.39
CA ALA A 192 -10.55 -17.67 5.20
C ALA A 192 -9.09 -17.87 5.59
N CYS A 193 -8.33 -18.60 4.76
CA CYS A 193 -6.93 -18.90 5.02
C CYS A 193 -6.12 -18.92 3.73
N HIS A 194 -4.86 -18.51 3.84
CA HIS A 194 -3.83 -18.68 2.83
C HIS A 194 -2.50 -19.05 3.53
N ARG A 195 -1.55 -19.62 2.80
CA ARG A 195 -0.22 -19.93 3.34
C ARG A 195 0.87 -19.25 2.51
N GLY A 196 1.48 -18.19 3.06
CA GLY A 196 2.66 -17.54 2.44
C GLY A 196 3.95 -17.63 3.27
N GLY A 197 3.97 -18.46 4.30
CA GLY A 197 5.14 -18.73 5.13
C GLY A 197 4.68 -19.42 6.41
N ASP A 198 3.77 -18.73 7.11
CA ASP A 198 2.89 -19.28 8.13
C ASP A 198 1.48 -19.53 7.55
N TYR A 199 0.54 -19.96 8.38
CA TYR A 199 -0.87 -20.03 8.03
C TYR A 199 -1.56 -18.72 8.41
N ASP A 200 -1.96 -17.96 7.40
CA ASP A 200 -2.53 -16.63 7.53
C ASP A 200 -4.05 -16.72 7.45
N LEU A 201 -4.74 -16.23 8.47
CA LEU A 201 -6.18 -16.32 8.58
C LEU A 201 -6.84 -14.95 8.58
N LEU A 202 -7.99 -14.88 7.92
CA LEU A 202 -8.97 -13.80 8.05
C LEU A 202 -10.19 -14.30 8.80
N VAL A 203 -10.64 -13.52 9.77
CA VAL A 203 -11.85 -13.78 10.54
C VAL A 203 -12.78 -12.57 10.43
N THR A 204 -14.05 -12.79 10.16
CA THR A 204 -15.10 -11.76 10.26
C THR A 204 -16.05 -12.09 11.40
N GLY A 205 -16.72 -11.09 11.95
CA GLY A 205 -17.69 -11.29 13.03
C GLY A 205 -17.84 -10.05 13.89
N THR A 206 -18.12 -10.25 15.18
CA THR A 206 -18.20 -9.17 16.16
C THR A 206 -17.24 -9.41 17.31
N ASP A 207 -16.65 -8.34 17.85
CA ASP A 207 -15.92 -8.44 19.10
C ASP A 207 -16.87 -8.50 20.31
N THR A 208 -16.31 -8.61 21.51
CA THR A 208 -17.09 -8.66 22.77
C THR A 208 -17.82 -7.36 23.09
N ALA A 209 -17.49 -6.26 22.42
CA ALA A 209 -18.18 -4.98 22.50
C ALA A 209 -19.23 -4.81 21.38
N SER A 210 -19.56 -5.88 20.65
CA SER A 210 -20.51 -5.87 19.53
C SER A 210 -20.12 -4.97 18.36
N ARG A 211 -18.82 -4.69 18.19
CA ARG A 211 -18.29 -4.00 17.02
C ARG A 211 -18.03 -5.03 15.93
N ALA A 212 -18.60 -4.83 14.75
CA ALA A 212 -18.33 -5.70 13.61
C ALA A 212 -16.88 -5.47 13.14
N GLY A 213 -16.18 -6.55 12.76
CA GLY A 213 -14.80 -6.44 12.31
C GLY A 213 -14.37 -7.49 11.29
N VAL A 214 -13.25 -7.16 10.67
CA VAL A 214 -12.41 -8.04 9.85
C VAL A 214 -11.04 -8.04 10.51
N TRP A 215 -10.57 -9.21 10.93
CA TRP A 215 -9.32 -9.37 11.64
C TRP A 215 -8.37 -10.32 10.92
N THR A 216 -7.09 -10.04 11.04
CA THR A 216 -6.00 -10.93 10.65
C THR A 216 -5.43 -11.63 11.87
N VAL A 217 -5.04 -12.90 11.71
CA VAL A 217 -4.31 -13.68 12.70
C VAL A 217 -3.45 -14.71 12.00
N VAL A 218 -2.28 -15.00 12.57
CA VAL A 218 -1.33 -15.98 12.05
C VAL A 218 -1.30 -17.19 12.97
N TYR A 219 -1.36 -18.38 12.38
CA TYR A 219 -0.99 -19.63 13.05
C TYR A 219 0.37 -20.10 12.53
N GLY A 220 1.33 -20.19 13.45
CA GLY A 220 2.74 -20.34 13.08
C GLY A 220 3.10 -21.68 12.45
N ASP A 221 3.97 -21.58 11.46
CA ASP A 221 4.69 -22.66 10.79
C ASP A 221 6.21 -22.39 10.79
N GLY A 222 6.66 -21.39 11.55
CA GLY A 222 8.07 -21.06 11.79
C GLY A 222 8.62 -19.91 10.96
N TYR A 223 7.77 -19.08 10.35
CA TYR A 223 8.23 -17.91 9.58
C TYR A 223 8.25 -16.63 10.44
N ARG A 224 7.12 -15.94 10.60
CA ARG A 224 6.97 -14.74 11.44
C ARG A 224 6.41 -15.08 12.81
N GLN A 225 5.72 -16.22 12.92
CA GLN A 225 5.16 -16.74 14.15
C GLN A 225 5.80 -18.10 14.49
N PRO A 226 6.19 -18.36 15.76
CA PRO A 226 6.71 -19.66 16.17
C PRO A 226 5.75 -20.81 15.82
N PRO A 227 6.25 -22.00 15.44
CA PRO A 227 5.41 -23.12 15.07
C PRO A 227 4.33 -23.42 16.11
N ASP A 228 3.12 -23.70 15.62
CA ASP A 228 1.95 -24.11 16.41
C ASP A 228 1.47 -23.10 17.46
N SER A 229 1.82 -21.82 17.26
CA SER A 229 1.39 -20.72 18.11
C SER A 229 0.54 -19.69 17.35
N TRP A 230 -0.32 -18.99 18.08
CA TRP A 230 -1.21 -17.96 17.53
C TRP A 230 -0.61 -16.57 17.74
N SER A 231 -0.62 -15.75 16.70
CA SER A 231 -0.30 -14.32 16.83
C SER A 231 -1.43 -13.55 17.52
N PRO A 232 -1.18 -12.30 17.96
CA PRO A 232 -2.26 -11.37 18.30
C PRO A 232 -3.25 -11.18 17.15
N LEU A 233 -4.52 -10.94 17.48
CA LEU A 233 -5.56 -10.55 16.53
C LEU A 233 -5.34 -9.08 16.13
N ARG A 234 -5.28 -8.78 14.83
CA ARG A 234 -5.08 -7.40 14.33
C ARG A 234 -6.25 -6.94 13.49
N GLU A 235 -6.70 -5.71 13.71
CA GLU A 235 -7.84 -5.10 13.02
C GLU A 235 -7.44 -4.70 11.59
N ALA A 236 -8.10 -5.27 10.58
CA ALA A 236 -8.00 -4.81 9.19
C ALA A 236 -9.11 -3.78 8.89
N GLN A 237 -10.33 -4.07 9.34
CA GLN A 237 -11.51 -3.21 9.23
C GLN A 237 -12.43 -3.36 10.45
N ARG A 238 -13.14 -2.30 10.82
CA ARG A 238 -14.12 -2.30 11.92
C ARG A 238 -15.28 -1.35 11.62
N ALA A 239 -16.46 -1.66 12.13
CA ALA A 239 -17.57 -0.74 12.28
C ALA A 239 -17.97 -0.68 13.77
N ASP A 240 -18.39 0.49 14.23
CA ASP A 240 -18.75 0.67 15.64
C ASP A 240 -20.09 0.00 15.98
N ALA A 241 -20.27 -0.34 17.25
CA ALA A 241 -21.46 -1.01 17.74
C ALA A 241 -22.71 -0.14 17.48
N GLY A 242 -23.81 -0.78 17.07
CA GLY A 242 -25.06 -0.08 16.74
C GLY A 242 -25.06 0.65 15.40
N SER A 243 -23.97 0.63 14.62
CA SER A 243 -23.93 1.22 13.27
C SER A 243 -24.84 0.54 12.25
N GLY A 244 -25.35 -0.67 12.55
CA GLY A 244 -26.10 -1.50 11.61
C GLY A 244 -25.23 -2.09 10.49
N VAL A 245 -23.89 -1.96 10.59
CA VAL A 245 -22.94 -2.52 9.63
C VAL A 245 -22.43 -3.88 10.10
N SER A 246 -22.32 -4.84 9.19
CA SER A 246 -21.73 -6.16 9.44
C SER A 246 -20.72 -6.54 8.35
N PHE A 247 -19.78 -7.41 8.69
CA PHE A 247 -18.83 -8.00 7.77
C PHE A 247 -18.96 -9.53 7.75
N VAL A 248 -19.01 -10.12 6.57
CA VAL A 248 -19.15 -11.57 6.37
C VAL A 248 -18.34 -12.05 5.17
N ALA A 249 -18.27 -13.38 5.00
CA ALA A 249 -17.72 -14.05 3.82
C ALA A 249 -16.33 -13.54 3.38
N PRO A 250 -15.31 -13.62 4.26
CA PRO A 250 -13.96 -13.26 3.88
C PRO A 250 -13.41 -14.24 2.84
N SER A 251 -12.50 -13.75 1.99
CA SER A 251 -11.68 -14.57 1.12
C SER A 251 -10.27 -13.98 1.02
N LEU A 252 -9.27 -14.85 0.88
CA LEU A 252 -7.85 -14.50 0.94
C LEU A 252 -7.09 -15.24 -0.16
N ALA A 253 -6.27 -14.52 -0.92
CA ALA A 253 -5.32 -15.11 -1.87
C ALA A 253 -4.08 -14.21 -1.99
N ALA A 254 -2.94 -14.76 -2.40
CA ALA A 254 -1.72 -13.99 -2.63
C ALA A 254 -1.07 -14.29 -4.00
N PRO A 255 -1.74 -13.96 -5.13
CA PRO A 255 -1.19 -14.20 -6.47
C PRO A 255 -0.03 -13.26 -6.84
N ASP A 256 0.04 -12.08 -6.23
CA ASP A 256 1.12 -11.09 -6.39
C ASP A 256 1.49 -10.47 -5.03
N VAL A 257 0.51 -9.94 -4.32
CA VAL A 257 0.52 -9.57 -2.91
C VAL A 257 -0.68 -10.21 -2.24
N TYR A 258 -0.75 -10.23 -0.91
CA TYR A 258 -1.99 -10.64 -0.26
C TYR A 258 -3.13 -9.69 -0.65
N ARG A 259 -4.22 -10.30 -1.09
CA ARG A 259 -5.47 -9.66 -1.46
C ARG A 259 -6.58 -10.29 -0.65
N LEU A 260 -7.45 -9.45 -0.12
CA LEU A 260 -8.60 -9.88 0.61
C LEU A 260 -9.89 -9.37 -0.02
N ALA A 261 -10.95 -10.11 0.23
CA ALA A 261 -12.31 -9.76 -0.09
C ALA A 261 -13.19 -10.04 1.13
N PHE A 262 -14.23 -9.24 1.33
CA PHE A 262 -15.31 -9.52 2.28
C PHE A 262 -16.57 -8.76 1.88
N VAL A 263 -17.72 -9.17 2.39
CA VAL A 263 -18.98 -8.45 2.20
C VAL A 263 -19.22 -7.51 3.37
N GLU A 264 -19.40 -6.23 3.07
CA GLU A 264 -19.94 -5.24 4.00
C GLU A 264 -21.45 -5.12 3.76
N SER A 265 -22.25 -5.23 4.81
CA SER A 265 -23.70 -5.04 4.72
C SER A 265 -24.19 -4.00 5.71
N TYR A 266 -25.20 -3.23 5.33
CA TYR A 266 -25.92 -2.30 6.20
C TYR A 266 -27.39 -2.71 6.29
N SER A 267 -27.92 -2.78 7.51
CA SER A 267 -29.29 -3.25 7.77
C SER A 267 -30.30 -2.13 8.08
N GLY A 268 -29.90 -0.85 8.00
CA GLY A 268 -30.81 0.28 8.22
C GLY A 268 -31.64 0.66 6.98
N SER A 269 -32.13 1.90 6.94
CA SER A 269 -32.87 2.42 5.78
C SER A 269 -31.95 2.54 4.56
N GLY A 270 -32.33 1.92 3.44
CA GLY A 270 -31.44 1.79 2.28
C GLY A 270 -30.39 0.68 2.45
N ALA A 271 -30.83 -0.47 2.98
CA ALA A 271 -29.98 -1.63 3.18
C ALA A 271 -29.21 -2.04 1.92
N TYR A 272 -27.97 -2.50 2.11
CA TYR A 272 -27.11 -2.96 1.04
C TYR A 272 -26.25 -4.14 1.51
N SER A 273 -25.73 -4.88 0.54
CA SER A 273 -24.62 -5.83 0.70
C SER A 273 -23.65 -5.60 -0.45
N ARG A 274 -22.39 -5.30 -0.13
CA ARG A 274 -21.40 -4.89 -1.12
C ARG A 274 -20.06 -5.56 -0.86
N LEU A 275 -19.46 -6.07 -1.94
CA LEU A 275 -18.11 -6.59 -1.90
C LEU A 275 -17.10 -5.46 -1.65
N GLN A 276 -16.20 -5.68 -0.71
CA GLN A 276 -15.04 -4.84 -0.43
C GLN A 276 -13.79 -5.62 -0.80
N LEU A 277 -12.87 -4.96 -1.50
CA LEU A 277 -11.58 -5.51 -1.91
C LEU A 277 -10.44 -4.69 -1.29
N ALA A 278 -9.44 -5.36 -0.74
CA ALA A 278 -8.22 -4.72 -0.27
C ALA A 278 -6.99 -5.56 -0.61
N HIS A 279 -5.81 -4.97 -0.43
CA HIS A 279 -4.55 -5.68 -0.57
C HIS A 279 -3.54 -5.12 0.42
N LEU A 280 -2.54 -5.92 0.77
CA LEU A 280 -1.36 -5.43 1.47
C LEU A 280 -0.56 -4.51 0.56
N VAL A 281 0.14 -3.55 1.15
CA VAL A 281 1.16 -2.78 0.42
C VAL A 281 2.32 -3.71 0.01
N PRO A 282 3.04 -3.41 -1.10
CA PRO A 282 4.14 -4.24 -1.56
C PRO A 282 5.24 -4.40 -0.50
N GLY A 283 5.84 -5.59 -0.46
CA GLY A 283 7.02 -5.87 0.38
C GLY A 283 6.74 -5.95 1.88
N VAL A 284 5.47 -6.12 2.27
CA VAL A 284 5.06 -6.24 3.67
C VAL A 284 4.50 -7.63 3.97
N ASP A 285 4.92 -8.17 5.11
CA ASP A 285 4.44 -9.46 5.60
C ASP A 285 3.00 -9.37 6.10
N PHE A 286 2.23 -10.45 5.95
CA PHE A 286 0.85 -10.52 6.45
C PHE A 286 0.73 -10.16 7.94
N ALA A 287 1.72 -10.57 8.74
CA ALA A 287 1.80 -10.32 10.17
C ALA A 287 1.87 -8.83 10.56
N ASP A 288 2.33 -7.95 9.67
CA ASP A 288 2.47 -6.51 9.94
C ASP A 288 1.14 -5.76 9.76
N ASN A 289 0.19 -6.34 9.01
CA ASN A 289 -1.20 -5.88 8.87
C ASN A 289 -1.34 -4.46 8.25
N TRP A 290 -0.52 -4.13 7.25
CA TRP A 290 -0.57 -2.84 6.53
C TRP A 290 -1.44 -2.93 5.27
N TRP A 291 -2.75 -2.99 5.50
CA TRP A 291 -3.75 -3.06 4.43
C TRP A 291 -4.10 -1.69 3.87
N ARG A 292 -4.27 -1.65 2.55
CA ARG A 292 -4.98 -0.56 1.87
C ARG A 292 -6.40 -0.42 2.41
N GLU A 293 -6.93 0.81 2.40
CA GLU A 293 -8.36 1.03 2.62
C GLU A 293 -9.20 0.13 1.69
N PRO A 294 -10.12 -0.70 2.22
CA PRO A 294 -10.98 -1.54 1.40
C PRO A 294 -11.80 -0.68 0.42
N VAL A 295 -11.85 -1.07 -0.84
CA VAL A 295 -12.61 -0.37 -1.88
C VAL A 295 -13.85 -1.18 -2.29
N PRO A 296 -15.00 -0.53 -2.49
CA PRO A 296 -16.18 -1.21 -2.98
C PRO A 296 -15.95 -1.72 -4.41
N ALA A 297 -16.46 -2.92 -4.70
CA ALA A 297 -16.56 -3.46 -6.04
C ALA A 297 -18.03 -3.54 -6.47
N ASP A 298 -18.28 -3.40 -7.77
CA ASP A 298 -19.61 -3.58 -8.38
C ASP A 298 -19.92 -5.08 -8.58
N ILE A 299 -19.84 -5.83 -7.48
CA ILE A 299 -20.18 -7.24 -7.40
C ILE A 299 -21.12 -7.41 -6.20
N THR A 300 -22.33 -7.87 -6.48
CA THR A 300 -23.41 -8.05 -5.51
C THR A 300 -23.50 -9.50 -5.06
N GLY A 301 -23.79 -9.73 -3.79
CA GLY A 301 -24.00 -11.07 -3.22
C GLY A 301 -23.82 -11.05 -1.70
N ALA A 302 -24.65 -11.81 -0.99
CA ALA A 302 -24.57 -11.91 0.47
C ALA A 302 -23.43 -12.83 0.92
N TYR A 303 -23.02 -13.77 0.06
CA TYR A 303 -21.92 -14.70 0.32
C TYR A 303 -20.59 -14.30 -0.32
N GLY A 304 -20.51 -13.11 -0.92
CA GLY A 304 -19.27 -12.54 -1.44
C GLY A 304 -18.71 -13.28 -2.65
N VAL A 305 -17.38 -13.34 -2.74
CA VAL A 305 -16.65 -14.06 -3.78
C VAL A 305 -15.51 -14.86 -3.16
N ALA A 306 -15.19 -16.01 -3.77
CA ALA A 306 -13.96 -16.73 -3.52
C ALA A 306 -12.84 -16.22 -4.44
N LEU A 307 -11.71 -15.85 -3.84
CA LEU A 307 -10.47 -15.51 -4.53
C LEU A 307 -9.70 -16.78 -4.88
N ALA A 308 -9.28 -16.92 -6.13
CA ALA A 308 -8.36 -17.95 -6.57
C ALA A 308 -7.33 -17.34 -7.53
N GLY A 309 -6.05 -17.66 -7.42
CA GLY A 309 -5.06 -17.03 -8.27
C GLY A 309 -3.72 -17.74 -8.27
N ALA A 310 -2.94 -17.42 -9.29
CA ALA A 310 -1.55 -17.81 -9.47
C ALA A 310 -0.77 -16.58 -9.95
N PRO A 311 0.57 -16.64 -9.98
CA PRO A 311 1.37 -15.54 -10.52
C PRO A 311 0.84 -15.09 -11.89
N GLY A 312 0.48 -13.81 -11.99
CA GLY A 312 0.01 -13.18 -13.22
C GLY A 312 -1.52 -13.09 -13.41
N GLY A 313 -2.35 -13.72 -12.56
CA GLY A 313 -3.81 -13.66 -12.71
C GLY A 313 -4.61 -13.92 -11.43
N LEU A 314 -5.75 -13.25 -11.31
CA LEU A 314 -6.67 -13.37 -10.18
C LEU A 314 -8.09 -13.62 -10.66
N TRP A 315 -8.71 -14.64 -10.09
CA TRP A 315 -10.08 -15.04 -10.31
C TRP A 315 -10.94 -14.66 -9.11
N LEU A 316 -12.14 -14.15 -9.38
CA LEU A 316 -13.23 -14.07 -8.44
C LEU A 316 -14.30 -15.06 -8.87
N SER A 317 -14.86 -15.82 -7.93
CA SER A 317 -15.95 -16.74 -8.21
C SER A 317 -17.04 -16.59 -7.16
N SER A 318 -18.27 -16.40 -7.61
CA SER A 318 -19.50 -16.67 -6.87
C SER A 318 -20.23 -17.86 -7.52
N PRO A 319 -21.36 -18.35 -7.00
CA PRO A 319 -22.13 -19.41 -7.66
C PRO A 319 -22.54 -19.05 -9.10
N SER A 320 -23.01 -17.81 -9.32
CA SER A 320 -23.56 -17.32 -10.58
C SER A 320 -22.63 -16.37 -11.34
N GLY A 321 -21.38 -16.23 -10.92
CA GLY A 321 -20.45 -15.28 -11.50
C GLY A 321 -19.00 -15.75 -11.46
N VAL A 322 -18.28 -15.50 -12.55
CA VAL A 322 -16.83 -15.68 -12.62
C VAL A 322 -16.24 -14.43 -13.23
N TRP A 323 -15.19 -13.91 -12.60
CA TRP A 323 -14.43 -12.77 -13.08
C TRP A 323 -12.94 -13.11 -13.12
N PHE A 324 -12.23 -12.50 -14.04
CA PHE A 324 -10.78 -12.62 -14.15
C PHE A 324 -10.14 -11.25 -14.29
N ALA A 325 -9.01 -11.05 -13.63
CA ALA A 325 -8.14 -9.90 -13.83
C ALA A 325 -6.70 -10.36 -14.07
N PRO A 326 -6.06 -9.91 -15.16
CA PRO A 326 -4.62 -10.07 -15.30
C PRO A 326 -3.91 -9.19 -14.27
N LEU A 327 -2.87 -9.74 -13.64
CA LEU A 327 -2.01 -9.02 -12.69
C LEU A 327 -0.67 -8.60 -13.29
N ALA A 328 -0.36 -9.10 -14.50
CA ALA A 328 0.70 -8.55 -15.32
C ALA A 328 0.31 -7.14 -15.79
N ALA A 329 0.53 -6.14 -14.95
CA ALA A 329 0.40 -4.74 -15.32
C ALA A 329 1.59 -4.35 -16.21
N THR A 330 1.51 -4.68 -17.50
CA THR A 330 2.54 -4.33 -18.47
C THR A 330 2.74 -2.82 -18.50
N GLY A 331 3.99 -2.39 -18.32
CA GLY A 331 4.35 -0.98 -18.44
C GLY A 331 4.36 -0.59 -19.91
N LEU A 332 3.64 0.48 -20.26
CA LEU A 332 3.77 1.16 -21.53
C LEU A 332 4.94 2.14 -21.45
N ASP A 333 6.00 1.91 -22.23
CA ASP A 333 7.10 2.86 -22.35
C ASP A 333 6.69 3.99 -23.29
N VAL A 334 6.65 5.22 -22.77
CA VAL A 334 6.29 6.45 -23.51
C VAL A 334 7.49 7.37 -23.69
N SER A 335 8.71 6.90 -23.39
CA SER A 335 9.94 7.71 -23.36
C SER A 335 10.21 8.41 -24.69
N ALA A 336 9.98 7.71 -25.81
CA ALA A 336 10.18 8.27 -27.16
C ALA A 336 9.19 9.41 -27.49
N GLY A 337 8.05 9.46 -26.80
CA GLY A 337 7.03 10.50 -26.98
C GLY A 337 7.26 11.75 -26.15
N VAL A 338 8.16 11.76 -25.16
CA VAL A 338 8.26 12.88 -24.20
C VAL A 338 8.76 14.16 -24.90
N LEU A 339 7.88 15.16 -24.99
CA LEU A 339 8.22 16.51 -25.49
C LEU A 339 8.59 17.45 -24.34
N PHE A 340 7.89 17.30 -23.21
CA PHE A 340 8.07 18.11 -22.01
C PHE A 340 7.87 17.24 -20.77
N LEU A 341 8.70 17.48 -19.76
CA LEU A 341 8.53 16.95 -18.43
C LEU A 341 8.89 18.04 -17.40
N GLU A 342 8.00 18.27 -16.44
CA GLU A 342 8.29 19.07 -15.25
C GLU A 342 7.89 18.25 -14.03
N LEU A 343 8.89 17.92 -13.21
CA LEU A 343 8.75 17.16 -11.98
C LEU A 343 9.10 18.05 -10.80
N GLU A 344 8.23 18.08 -9.80
CA GLU A 344 8.40 18.88 -8.59
C GLU A 344 8.31 18.00 -7.36
N GLU A 345 9.30 18.15 -6.48
CA GLU A 345 9.39 17.53 -5.17
C GLU A 345 9.49 18.64 -4.12
N GLU A 346 8.51 18.68 -3.21
CA GLU A 346 8.40 19.67 -2.14
C GLU A 346 7.95 18.97 -0.85
N PRO A 347 8.19 19.55 0.33
CA PRO A 347 7.70 19.00 1.59
C PRO A 347 6.19 18.81 1.55
N SER A 348 5.72 17.59 1.82
CA SER A 348 4.29 17.24 1.83
C SER A 348 3.57 17.44 0.49
N GLY A 349 4.29 17.53 -0.63
CA GLY A 349 3.73 17.84 -1.94
C GLY A 349 4.52 17.23 -3.10
N GLY A 350 4.17 17.64 -4.30
CA GLY A 350 4.87 17.24 -5.51
C GLY A 350 3.90 16.91 -6.65
N ARG A 351 4.33 17.26 -7.86
CA ARG A 351 3.55 17.10 -9.09
C ARG A 351 4.44 16.71 -10.25
N LEU A 352 3.82 16.09 -11.24
CA LEU A 352 4.43 15.79 -12.53
C LEU A 352 3.53 16.34 -13.62
N ARG A 353 4.12 17.05 -14.58
CA ARG A 353 3.50 17.45 -15.84
C ARG A 353 4.25 16.83 -16.99
N LEU A 354 3.54 16.17 -17.89
CA LEU A 354 4.10 15.61 -19.12
C LEU A 354 3.35 16.16 -20.33
N GLU A 355 4.09 16.44 -21.39
CA GLU A 355 3.53 16.54 -22.75
C GLU A 355 4.16 15.44 -23.60
N LEU A 356 3.33 14.62 -24.22
CA LEU A 356 3.75 13.54 -25.11
C LEU A 356 3.32 13.85 -26.55
N SER A 357 4.17 13.53 -27.51
CA SER A 357 3.79 13.36 -28.91
C SER A 357 3.06 12.04 -29.05
N ASP A 358 1.84 12.06 -29.60
CA ASP A 358 1.02 10.88 -29.83
C ASP A 358 0.56 10.85 -31.30
N ALA A 359 1.50 11.07 -32.23
CA ALA A 359 1.21 11.25 -33.65
C ALA A 359 0.37 10.10 -34.24
N ASP A 360 0.65 8.86 -33.83
CA ASP A 360 -0.03 7.66 -34.33
C ASP A 360 -1.20 7.22 -33.44
N GLY A 361 -1.52 7.96 -32.37
CA GLY A 361 -2.59 7.62 -31.42
C GLY A 361 -2.30 6.42 -30.52
N ALA A 362 -1.07 5.88 -30.54
CA ALA A 362 -0.70 4.65 -29.85
C ALA A 362 -0.85 4.75 -28.32
N TYR A 363 -0.56 5.91 -27.73
CA TYR A 363 -0.62 6.08 -26.28
C TYR A 363 -2.03 6.32 -25.75
N SER A 364 -2.97 6.70 -26.62
CA SER A 364 -4.37 6.97 -26.29
C SER A 364 -5.36 5.97 -26.89
N ALA A 365 -4.85 4.89 -27.51
CA ALA A 365 -5.66 3.82 -28.04
C ALA A 365 -6.53 3.15 -26.94
N PRO A 366 -7.70 2.59 -27.29
CA PRO A 366 -8.49 1.79 -26.36
C PRO A 366 -7.65 0.69 -25.69
N GLY A 367 -7.75 0.59 -24.36
CA GLY A 367 -6.95 -0.36 -23.58
C GLY A 367 -5.59 0.16 -23.13
N SER A 368 -5.17 1.37 -23.54
CA SER A 368 -3.96 2.00 -23.02
C SER A 368 -3.99 2.11 -21.48
N PRO A 369 -2.88 1.83 -20.79
CA PRO A 369 -2.76 2.08 -19.37
C PRO A 369 -2.68 3.57 -19.04
N LEU A 370 -2.40 4.46 -20.02
CA LEU A 370 -2.32 5.90 -19.79
C LEU A 370 -3.73 6.52 -19.72
N ARG A 371 -4.24 6.61 -18.51
CA ARG A 371 -5.56 7.17 -18.16
C ARG A 371 -5.51 7.74 -16.73
N PRO A 372 -6.52 8.53 -16.30
CA PRO A 372 -6.60 8.93 -14.90
C PRO A 372 -6.50 7.73 -13.96
N GLY A 373 -5.72 7.92 -12.90
CA GLY A 373 -5.30 6.91 -11.94
C GLY A 373 -3.95 6.28 -12.25
N ALA A 374 -3.50 6.19 -13.51
CA ALA A 374 -2.33 5.42 -13.95
C ALA A 374 -1.04 5.78 -13.18
N GLU A 375 -0.24 4.79 -12.82
CA GLU A 375 1.06 5.03 -12.20
C GLU A 375 2.06 5.42 -13.29
N VAL A 376 2.72 6.56 -13.11
CA VAL A 376 3.73 7.13 -13.98
C VAL A 376 5.08 7.04 -13.27
N ALA A 377 5.99 6.30 -13.87
CA ALA A 377 7.37 6.17 -13.43
C ALA A 377 8.27 7.03 -14.30
N VAL A 378 9.08 7.86 -13.67
CA VAL A 378 10.09 8.68 -14.34
C VAL A 378 11.46 8.19 -13.91
N SER A 379 12.41 8.09 -14.82
CA SER A 379 13.83 7.95 -14.51
C SER A 379 14.62 9.02 -15.23
N LEU A 380 15.53 9.67 -14.50
CA LEU A 380 16.35 10.78 -14.95
C LEU A 380 17.75 10.25 -15.28
N GLY A 381 18.32 10.66 -16.41
CA GLY A 381 19.52 10.01 -16.94
C GLY A 381 20.19 10.75 -18.07
N TYR A 382 21.25 10.12 -18.57
CA TYR A 382 22.02 10.58 -19.73
C TYR A 382 22.42 9.39 -20.61
N VAL A 383 22.70 9.67 -21.88
CA VAL A 383 23.35 8.71 -22.77
C VAL A 383 24.84 8.66 -22.43
N THR A 384 25.35 7.47 -22.11
CA THR A 384 26.77 7.22 -21.81
C THR A 384 27.40 6.35 -22.90
N ALA A 385 28.71 6.08 -22.78
CA ALA A 385 29.40 5.14 -23.66
C ALA A 385 28.86 3.70 -23.55
N GLU A 386 28.25 3.34 -22.41
CA GLU A 386 27.61 2.05 -22.15
C GLU A 386 26.14 2.02 -22.62
N GLY A 387 25.66 3.12 -23.21
CA GLY A 387 24.27 3.32 -23.60
C GLY A 387 23.48 4.21 -22.62
N PRO A 388 22.15 4.29 -22.76
CA PRO A 388 21.32 5.13 -21.91
C PRO A 388 21.27 4.59 -20.46
N LEU A 389 21.74 5.39 -19.50
CA LEU A 389 21.66 5.08 -18.07
C LEU A 389 20.78 6.11 -17.36
N ALA A 390 19.96 5.64 -16.41
CA ALA A 390 19.05 6.49 -15.65
C ALA A 390 18.85 5.98 -14.22
N SER A 391 18.42 6.89 -13.35
CA SER A 391 18.09 6.65 -11.94
C SER A 391 16.62 7.03 -11.69
N PRO A 392 15.86 6.24 -10.92
CA PRO A 392 14.41 6.39 -10.82
C PRO A 392 13.99 7.59 -9.94
N ALA A 393 13.03 8.39 -10.38
CA ALA A 393 12.43 9.43 -9.54
C ALA A 393 11.29 8.85 -8.66
N PRO A 394 10.69 9.64 -7.76
CA PRO A 394 9.43 9.24 -7.12
C PRO A 394 8.35 8.86 -8.14
N ARG A 395 7.44 7.95 -7.77
CA ARG A 395 6.28 7.59 -8.59
C ARG A 395 5.18 8.66 -8.48
N PHE A 396 4.45 8.84 -9.56
CA PHE A 396 3.31 9.74 -9.66
C PHE A 396 2.08 8.99 -10.15
N TRP A 397 0.88 9.54 -9.92
CA TRP A 397 -0.38 8.98 -10.39
C TRP A 397 -1.14 10.03 -11.20
N ALA A 398 -1.46 9.69 -12.46
CA ALA A 398 -2.15 10.58 -13.38
C ALA A 398 -3.49 11.04 -12.78
N THR A 399 -3.69 12.35 -12.67
CA THR A 399 -4.96 12.95 -12.25
C THR A 399 -5.78 13.40 -13.46
N SER A 400 -5.12 13.79 -14.54
CA SER A 400 -5.73 14.14 -15.82
C SER A 400 -4.93 13.54 -16.98
N VAL A 401 -5.62 13.21 -18.06
CA VAL A 401 -5.00 12.90 -19.36
C VAL A 401 -5.86 13.59 -20.41
N GLU A 402 -5.29 14.57 -21.10
CA GLU A 402 -5.96 15.38 -22.11
C GLU A 402 -5.33 15.09 -23.48
N THR A 403 -6.16 14.77 -24.48
CA THR A 403 -5.72 14.67 -25.88
C THR A 403 -5.96 16.01 -26.58
N ARG A 404 -4.92 16.57 -27.18
CA ARG A 404 -4.99 17.82 -27.95
C ARG A 404 -4.71 17.55 -29.42
N LEU A 405 -5.49 18.20 -30.28
CA LEU A 405 -5.32 18.18 -31.74
C LEU A 405 -5.17 19.62 -32.21
N GLU A 406 -3.94 20.06 -32.45
CA GLU A 406 -3.62 21.45 -32.80
C GLU A 406 -2.66 21.48 -33.99
N GLY A 407 -3.01 22.22 -35.05
CA GLY A 407 -2.16 22.39 -36.23
C GLY A 407 -1.75 21.06 -36.89
N GLY A 408 -2.64 20.06 -36.87
CA GLY A 408 -2.35 18.71 -37.40
C GLY A 408 -1.49 17.83 -36.50
N ARG A 409 -1.12 18.29 -35.29
CA ARG A 409 -0.38 17.51 -34.31
C ARG A 409 -1.29 16.97 -33.24
N ARG A 410 -1.08 15.70 -32.88
CA ARG A 410 -1.72 15.04 -31.74
C ARG A 410 -0.75 14.96 -30.57
N THR A 411 -1.13 15.53 -29.43
CA THR A 411 -0.35 15.50 -28.19
C THR A 411 -1.21 15.06 -27.01
N LEU A 412 -0.55 14.51 -25.99
CA LEU A 412 -1.17 14.19 -24.71
C LEU A 412 -0.58 15.08 -23.63
N ALA A 413 -1.42 15.78 -22.87
CA ALA A 413 -1.04 16.46 -21.65
C ALA A 413 -1.46 15.62 -20.45
N VAL A 414 -0.52 15.35 -19.53
CA VAL A 414 -0.76 14.53 -18.34
C VAL A 414 -0.36 15.34 -17.12
N ASP A 415 -1.30 15.62 -16.23
CA ASP A 415 -1.00 16.02 -14.86
C ASP A 415 -1.04 14.80 -13.95
N ALA A 416 -0.08 14.70 -13.04
CA ALA A 416 0.00 13.61 -12.08
C ALA A 416 0.43 14.13 -10.70
N ALA A 417 -0.12 13.51 -9.66
CA ALA A 417 0.19 13.83 -8.27
C ALA A 417 1.17 12.80 -7.68
N SER A 418 2.00 13.24 -6.73
CA SER A 418 2.88 12.33 -5.99
C SER A 418 2.09 11.47 -4.99
N ALA A 419 2.78 10.64 -4.21
CA ALA A 419 2.16 9.82 -3.17
C ALA A 419 1.44 10.67 -2.08
N TRP A 420 1.86 11.94 -1.91
CA TRP A 420 1.13 12.91 -1.09
C TRP A 420 -0.27 13.21 -1.62
N GLY A 421 -0.44 13.21 -2.95
CA GLY A 421 -1.75 13.33 -3.60
C GLY A 421 -2.65 12.13 -3.32
N LEU A 422 -2.10 10.91 -3.26
CA LEU A 422 -2.87 9.72 -2.86
C LEU A 422 -3.36 9.84 -1.41
N LEU A 423 -2.49 10.24 -0.48
CA LEU A 423 -2.88 10.52 0.91
C LEU A 423 -3.92 11.64 1.01
N SER A 424 -3.79 12.68 0.19
CA SER A 424 -4.74 13.78 0.13
C SER A 424 -6.08 13.38 -0.49
N SER A 425 -6.13 12.32 -1.30
CA SER A 425 -7.39 11.78 -1.85
C SER A 425 -8.09 10.82 -0.89
N TRP A 426 -7.34 10.10 -0.04
CA TRP A 426 -7.93 9.21 0.97
C TRP A 426 -8.64 10.02 2.05
N ARG A 427 -9.80 9.52 2.47
CA ARG A 427 -10.61 10.07 3.55
C ARG A 427 -10.92 8.94 4.53
N ALA A 428 -10.70 9.19 5.81
CA ALA A 428 -11.03 8.21 6.84
C ALA A 428 -12.55 7.95 6.86
N ARG A 429 -12.95 6.68 6.66
CA ARG A 429 -14.37 6.30 6.65
C ARG A 429 -15.01 6.23 8.03
N ARG A 430 -14.18 6.17 9.05
CA ARG A 430 -14.54 6.11 10.47
C ARG A 430 -13.44 6.77 11.29
N GLN A 431 -13.68 6.85 12.58
CA GLN A 431 -12.65 7.27 13.50
C GLN A 431 -11.60 6.16 13.67
N PHE A 432 -10.33 6.55 13.58
CA PHE A 432 -9.21 5.74 14.05
C PHE A 432 -8.66 6.39 15.31
N SER A 433 -8.42 5.61 16.36
CA SER A 433 -7.95 6.12 17.64
C SER A 433 -6.87 5.20 18.20
N TRP A 434 -5.78 5.81 18.66
CA TRP A 434 -4.67 5.18 19.35
C TRP A 434 -4.58 5.82 20.73
N ALA A 435 -4.60 5.00 21.78
CA ALA A 435 -4.40 5.52 23.13
C ALA A 435 -2.90 5.79 23.38
N ALA A 436 -2.62 6.73 24.28
CA ALA A 436 -1.26 7.02 24.72
C ALA A 436 -0.58 5.73 25.22
N GLY A 437 0.69 5.54 24.85
CA GLY A 437 1.46 4.34 25.21
C GLY A 437 1.24 3.11 24.32
N GLN A 438 0.26 3.11 23.40
CA GLN A 438 0.00 1.93 22.56
C GLN A 438 0.93 1.86 21.34
N THR A 439 0.80 2.78 20.39
CA THR A 439 1.51 2.75 19.11
C THR A 439 2.42 3.96 18.99
N ASN A 440 3.65 3.76 18.50
CA ASN A 440 4.57 4.86 18.27
C ASN A 440 4.26 5.63 16.98
N VAL A 441 4.85 6.82 16.83
CA VAL A 441 4.67 7.67 15.66
C VAL A 441 4.96 6.92 14.35
N PHE A 442 6.05 6.14 14.28
CA PHE A 442 6.38 5.32 13.11
C PHE A 442 5.26 4.35 12.73
N GLY A 443 4.71 3.61 13.70
CA GLY A 443 3.65 2.64 13.47
C GLY A 443 2.34 3.28 13.01
N ILE A 444 2.00 4.47 13.53
CA ILE A 444 0.82 5.22 13.08
C ILE A 444 1.05 5.77 11.66
N LEU A 445 2.26 6.27 11.33
CA LEU A 445 2.61 6.67 9.96
C LEU A 445 2.50 5.50 8.99
N ALA A 446 3.06 4.34 9.33
CA ALA A 446 2.99 3.15 8.49
C ALA A 446 1.52 2.75 8.19
N PHE A 447 0.66 2.80 9.22
CA PHE A 447 -0.78 2.58 9.03
C PHE A 447 -1.41 3.59 8.06
N LEU A 448 -1.14 4.88 8.23
CA LEU A 448 -1.76 5.93 7.41
C LEU A 448 -1.32 5.85 5.94
N TRP A 449 -0.02 5.63 5.68
CA TRP A 449 0.50 5.43 4.32
C TRP A 449 -0.05 4.16 3.68
N ALA A 450 -0.21 3.08 4.47
CA ALA A 450 -0.80 1.85 3.99
C ALA A 450 -2.22 2.04 3.46
N ARG A 451 -3.05 2.89 4.11
CA ARG A 451 -4.41 3.19 3.64
C ARG A 451 -4.44 3.80 2.23
N ALA A 452 -3.40 4.54 1.85
CA ALA A 452 -3.20 5.07 0.50
C ALA A 452 -2.45 4.12 -0.45
N ALA A 453 -2.25 2.86 -0.06
CA ALA A 453 -1.50 1.83 -0.79
C ALA A 453 0.01 2.10 -0.92
N VAL A 454 0.58 3.01 -0.13
CA VAL A 454 1.98 3.40 -0.25
C VAL A 454 2.80 2.68 0.82
N PRO A 455 3.84 1.89 0.46
CA PRO A 455 4.73 1.29 1.44
C PRO A 455 5.54 2.36 2.17
N PHE A 456 5.72 2.15 3.49
CA PHE A 456 6.39 3.09 4.38
C PHE A 456 7.60 2.42 5.04
N ALA A 457 8.75 3.10 5.01
CA ALA A 457 9.98 2.65 5.64
C ALA A 457 10.78 3.86 6.14
N SER A 458 12.02 3.67 6.59
CA SER A 458 12.92 4.75 7.03
C SER A 458 14.27 4.66 6.35
N VAL A 459 14.84 5.82 6.03
CA VAL A 459 16.28 5.97 5.74
C VAL A 459 17.03 6.32 7.03
N SER A 460 16.45 7.20 7.83
CA SER A 460 16.88 7.52 9.20
C SER A 460 15.65 7.92 10.02
N TYR A 461 15.77 7.90 11.33
CA TYR A 461 14.68 8.31 12.21
C TYR A 461 15.22 8.92 13.49
N SER A 462 14.46 9.84 14.09
CA SER A 462 14.76 10.37 15.40
C SER A 462 14.36 9.37 16.49
N PRO A 463 14.97 9.44 17.69
CA PRO A 463 14.48 8.68 18.83
C PRO A 463 12.99 8.93 19.13
N ALA A 464 12.49 10.14 18.88
CA ALA A 464 11.09 10.49 19.10
C ALA A 464 10.14 9.71 18.18
N ALA A 465 10.50 9.50 16.90
CA ALA A 465 9.65 8.76 15.97
C ALA A 465 9.32 7.32 16.42
N VAL A 466 10.25 6.68 17.15
CA VAL A 466 10.11 5.30 17.61
C VAL A 466 9.72 5.17 19.09
N ASN A 467 10.02 6.18 19.92
CA ASN A 467 9.73 6.17 21.35
C ASN A 467 8.44 6.91 21.73
N LEU A 468 8.07 7.98 21.01
CA LEU A 468 6.84 8.73 21.30
C LEU A 468 5.63 7.89 20.91
N ARG A 469 4.78 7.59 21.88
CA ARG A 469 3.53 6.82 21.73
C ARG A 469 2.32 7.71 22.03
N PRO A 470 1.95 8.61 21.12
CA PRO A 470 0.98 9.65 21.41
C PRO A 470 -0.43 9.09 21.50
N ALA A 471 -1.31 9.78 22.23
CA ALA A 471 -2.73 9.65 21.96
C ALA A 471 -3.00 10.34 20.61
N PHE A 472 -3.59 9.62 19.66
CA PHE A 472 -3.83 10.16 18.33
C PHE A 472 -5.17 9.68 17.79
N THR A 473 -5.87 10.56 17.10
CA THR A 473 -7.17 10.26 16.50
C THR A 473 -7.21 10.82 15.10
N VAL A 474 -7.72 10.04 14.14
CA VAL A 474 -8.11 10.52 12.80
C VAL A 474 -9.63 10.52 12.74
N GLN A 475 -10.22 11.68 12.45
CA GLN A 475 -11.66 11.84 12.43
C GLN A 475 -12.26 11.32 11.12
N PRO A 476 -13.53 10.86 11.11
CA PRO A 476 -14.24 10.58 9.86
C PRO A 476 -14.20 11.78 8.92
N GLY A 477 -13.94 11.54 7.64
CA GLY A 477 -13.80 12.58 6.62
C GLY A 477 -12.47 13.35 6.63
N GLN A 478 -11.60 13.15 7.63
CA GLN A 478 -10.26 13.74 7.62
C GLN A 478 -9.39 13.09 6.53
N SER A 479 -8.57 13.89 5.86
CA SER A 479 -7.62 13.38 4.86
C SER A 479 -6.40 12.71 5.51
N GLY A 480 -5.78 11.80 4.77
CA GLY A 480 -4.52 11.18 5.19
C GLY A 480 -3.40 12.21 5.29
N LEU A 481 -3.39 13.19 4.40
CA LEU A 481 -2.40 14.27 4.39
C LEU A 481 -2.48 15.11 5.68
N GLU A 482 -3.68 15.52 6.10
CA GLU A 482 -3.87 16.26 7.35
C GLU A 482 -3.45 15.44 8.57
N ALA A 483 -3.80 14.15 8.60
CA ALA A 483 -3.43 13.24 9.69
C ALA A 483 -1.91 13.06 9.77
N VAL A 484 -1.25 12.76 8.65
CA VAL A 484 0.21 12.63 8.57
C VAL A 484 0.90 13.94 8.92
N GLY A 485 0.39 15.08 8.44
CA GLY A 485 0.94 16.40 8.75
C GLY A 485 0.89 16.72 10.25
N ARG A 486 -0.22 16.42 10.93
CA ARG A 486 -0.35 16.59 12.39
C ARG A 486 0.48 15.59 13.19
N LEU A 487 0.69 14.39 12.67
CA LEU A 487 1.52 13.40 13.34
C LEU A 487 3.01 13.73 13.18
N LEU A 488 3.44 14.09 11.97
CA LEU A 488 4.80 14.59 11.71
C LEU A 488 5.05 15.90 12.39
N SER A 489 4.02 16.72 12.66
CA SER A 489 4.23 17.92 13.46
C SER A 489 4.79 17.55 14.82
N ALA A 490 4.41 16.42 15.43
CA ALA A 490 4.81 15.94 16.76
C ALA A 490 6.29 15.50 16.90
N VAL A 491 7.04 15.36 15.80
CA VAL A 491 8.44 14.86 15.79
C VAL A 491 9.34 15.73 14.89
N PRO A 492 10.68 15.64 14.98
CA PRO A 492 11.56 16.39 14.10
C PRO A 492 11.73 15.75 12.71
N ASP A 493 11.19 14.55 12.52
CA ASP A 493 11.30 13.79 11.29
C ASP A 493 10.47 14.39 10.14
N VAL A 494 10.93 14.13 8.93
CA VAL A 494 10.27 14.47 7.67
C VAL A 494 10.07 13.21 6.85
N VAL A 495 9.23 13.28 5.82
CA VAL A 495 9.06 12.20 4.86
C VAL A 495 9.51 12.67 3.50
N LEU A 496 10.35 11.88 2.83
CA LEU A 496 10.64 12.03 1.42
C LEU A 496 10.06 10.86 0.64
N LEU A 497 9.77 11.09 -0.63
CA LEU A 497 9.33 10.03 -1.53
C LEU A 497 10.53 9.51 -2.31
N SER A 498 10.63 8.20 -2.46
CA SER A 498 11.64 7.59 -3.33
C SER A 498 11.05 6.37 -4.01
N GLU A 499 11.06 6.38 -5.33
CA GLU A 499 10.37 5.37 -6.13
C GLU A 499 8.92 5.20 -5.65
N GLY A 500 8.53 3.97 -5.28
CA GLY A 500 7.19 3.67 -4.75
C GLY A 500 7.04 3.85 -3.24
N PHE A 501 8.06 4.31 -2.51
CA PHE A 501 8.06 4.36 -1.05
C PHE A 501 7.90 5.77 -0.49
N ALA A 502 7.22 5.87 0.64
CA ALA A 502 7.35 6.97 1.57
C ALA A 502 8.41 6.62 2.62
N LEU A 503 9.45 7.44 2.74
CA LEU A 503 10.59 7.17 3.61
C LEU A 503 10.70 8.23 4.70
N LEU A 504 10.67 7.79 5.95
CA LEU A 504 11.00 8.63 7.09
C LEU A 504 12.49 8.99 7.05
N LYS A 505 12.79 10.26 7.31
CA LYS A 505 14.15 10.79 7.45
C LYS A 505 14.19 11.75 8.62
N TYR A 506 15.20 11.61 9.47
CA TYR A 506 15.58 12.62 10.44
C TYR A 506 16.61 13.58 9.80
N PRO A 507 16.26 14.87 9.58
CA PRO A 507 17.16 15.85 8.94
C PRO A 507 18.17 16.40 9.96
N ASP A 508 19.11 15.56 10.36
CA ASP A 508 20.14 15.86 11.36
C ASP A 508 21.00 17.06 10.91
N PRO A 509 21.09 18.16 11.70
CA PRO A 509 21.96 19.30 11.40
C PRO A 509 23.45 18.94 11.27
N ALA A 510 23.88 17.82 11.86
CA ALA A 510 25.24 17.33 11.77
C ALA A 510 25.49 16.46 10.52
N GLU A 511 24.47 16.13 9.72
CA GLU A 511 24.60 15.31 8.52
C GLU A 511 25.66 15.89 7.56
N THR A 512 26.55 15.02 7.10
CA THR A 512 27.64 15.38 6.19
C THR A 512 27.11 15.55 4.77
N ALA A 513 27.78 16.38 3.98
CA ALA A 513 27.42 16.54 2.59
C ALA A 513 27.69 15.25 1.81
N SER A 514 26.69 14.86 1.01
CA SER A 514 26.75 13.67 0.15
C SER A 514 27.13 13.99 -1.30
N TYR A 515 27.13 15.28 -1.66
CA TYR A 515 27.43 15.77 -3.01
C TYR A 515 27.95 17.22 -2.98
N ALA A 516 28.66 17.63 -4.02
CA ALA A 516 29.20 18.99 -4.17
C ALA A 516 28.80 19.60 -5.51
N TYR A 517 28.42 20.88 -5.50
CA TYR A 517 28.14 21.71 -6.67
C TYR A 517 29.13 22.88 -6.77
N GLY A 518 29.43 23.28 -8.00
CA GLY A 518 30.35 24.38 -8.33
C GLY A 518 31.74 23.89 -8.76
N ASP A 519 32.17 22.72 -8.29
CA ASP A 519 33.36 22.02 -8.76
C ASP A 519 32.95 20.66 -9.37
N GLY A 520 33.37 20.39 -10.60
CA GLY A 520 32.90 19.26 -11.41
C GLY A 520 31.46 19.42 -11.91
N HIS A 521 30.47 19.54 -11.02
CA HIS A 521 29.06 19.76 -11.40
C HIS A 521 28.73 21.27 -11.39
N PRO A 522 28.58 21.93 -12.55
CA PRO A 522 28.51 23.39 -12.63
C PRO A 522 27.19 23.95 -12.09
N VAL A 523 27.28 25.13 -11.47
CA VAL A 523 26.13 25.97 -11.13
C VAL A 523 25.89 26.92 -12.31
N LEU A 524 24.72 26.78 -12.96
CA LEU A 524 24.35 27.55 -14.15
C LEU A 524 23.74 28.91 -13.80
N ALA A 525 23.03 28.96 -12.67
CA ALA A 525 22.51 30.19 -12.09
C ALA A 525 22.35 29.99 -10.59
N ALA A 526 22.47 31.06 -9.82
CA ALA A 526 22.23 31.03 -8.40
C ALA A 526 21.54 32.32 -7.95
N SER A 527 20.75 32.23 -6.89
CA SER A 527 20.18 33.39 -6.23
C SER A 527 20.19 33.18 -4.71
N ARG A 528 20.33 34.27 -3.97
CA ARG A 528 20.19 34.30 -2.52
C ARG A 528 19.03 35.23 -2.16
N ARG A 529 18.14 34.77 -1.31
CA ARG A 529 17.07 35.55 -0.70
C ARG A 529 17.33 35.64 0.80
N GLN A 530 17.21 36.85 1.33
CA GLN A 530 17.10 37.08 2.77
C GLN A 530 15.63 37.33 3.10
N ALA A 531 15.10 36.55 4.03
CA ALA A 531 13.71 36.67 4.49
C ALA A 531 13.67 36.36 5.98
N LEU A 532 12.78 37.05 6.68
CA LEU A 532 12.52 36.79 8.10
C LEU A 532 11.71 35.51 8.26
N SER A 533 12.01 34.75 9.32
CA SER A 533 11.19 33.61 9.69
C SER A 533 9.77 34.05 10.06
N PRO A 534 8.70 33.29 9.73
CA PRO A 534 7.35 33.61 10.18
C PRO A 534 7.21 33.60 11.72
N ALA A 535 8.11 32.90 12.41
CA ALA A 535 8.27 32.94 13.86
C ALA A 535 9.74 32.73 14.26
N ASN A 536 10.16 33.32 15.37
CA ASN A 536 11.54 33.24 15.86
C ASN A 536 11.66 33.04 17.37
N ARG A 537 10.52 33.06 18.07
CA ARG A 537 10.37 32.53 19.42
C ARG A 537 9.32 31.43 19.39
N VAL A 538 9.69 30.25 19.86
CA VAL A 538 8.78 29.12 20.00
C VAL A 538 8.52 28.88 21.47
N GLN A 539 7.25 28.79 21.85
CA GLN A 539 6.81 28.36 23.17
C GLN A 539 6.07 27.04 23.06
N VAL A 540 6.43 26.07 23.89
CA VAL A 540 5.77 24.77 23.96
C VAL A 540 5.07 24.65 25.31
N PHE A 541 3.77 24.35 25.28
CA PHE A 541 2.96 24.05 26.45
C PHE A 541 2.51 22.58 26.39
N GLY A 542 2.88 21.81 27.41
CA GLY A 542 2.48 20.43 27.60
C GLY A 542 1.62 20.23 28.85
N GLN A 543 1.59 18.99 29.37
CA GLN A 543 0.93 18.64 30.64
C GLN A 543 1.76 19.14 31.84
N GLY A 544 1.62 20.43 32.17
CA GLY A 544 2.42 21.05 33.23
C GLY A 544 3.89 21.26 32.87
N ALA A 545 4.26 21.03 31.61
CA ALA A 545 5.59 21.27 31.06
C ALA A 545 5.60 22.52 30.18
N PHE A 546 6.68 23.29 30.25
CA PHE A 546 6.88 24.50 29.45
C PHE A 546 8.35 24.61 29.04
N ALA A 547 8.60 25.04 27.80
CA ALA A 547 9.93 25.41 27.34
C ALA A 547 9.86 26.41 26.19
N GLU A 548 10.99 27.06 25.93
CA GLU A 548 11.14 28.03 24.85
C GLU A 548 12.36 27.72 23.98
N ALA A 549 12.27 28.09 22.70
CA ALA A 549 13.41 28.13 21.79
C ALA A 549 13.42 29.47 21.04
N PHE A 550 14.62 29.96 20.75
CA PHE A 550 14.83 31.30 20.18
C PHE A 550 15.75 31.23 18.96
N LEU A 551 15.40 31.99 17.92
CA LEU A 551 16.24 32.29 16.77
C LEU A 551 16.78 33.72 16.95
N TRP A 552 17.77 33.88 17.83
CA TRP A 552 18.25 35.19 18.29
C TRP A 552 18.68 36.13 17.16
N GLU A 553 19.35 35.61 16.12
CA GLU A 553 19.75 36.41 14.96
C GLU A 553 18.55 36.99 14.19
N ASP A 554 17.49 36.20 14.01
CA ASP A 554 16.26 36.61 13.33
C ASP A 554 15.42 37.59 14.20
N ILE A 555 15.50 37.47 15.53
CA ILE A 555 14.94 38.43 16.49
C ILE A 555 15.69 39.76 16.40
N ALA A 556 17.03 39.73 16.37
CA ALA A 556 17.84 40.93 16.26
C ALA A 556 17.57 41.71 14.96
N LEU A 557 17.26 41.00 13.86
CA LEU A 557 16.96 41.60 12.56
C LEU A 557 15.53 42.14 12.44
N GLY A 558 14.53 41.43 12.98
CA GLY A 558 13.12 41.71 12.69
C GLY A 558 12.21 41.84 13.92
N GLY A 559 12.72 41.81 15.14
CA GLY A 559 11.92 41.76 16.37
C GLY A 559 11.30 40.39 16.66
N ASP A 560 10.65 40.26 17.82
CA ASP A 560 10.00 39.02 18.29
C ASP A 560 8.75 38.67 17.46
N ARG A 561 8.67 37.41 17.03
CA ARG A 561 7.53 36.79 16.34
C ARG A 561 7.26 35.44 17.00
N LEU A 562 6.21 35.41 17.81
CA LEU A 562 5.87 34.28 18.65
C LEU A 562 5.09 33.18 17.90
N ARG A 563 5.51 31.93 18.11
CA ARG A 563 4.75 30.72 17.79
C ARG A 563 4.51 29.92 19.07
N GLN A 564 3.24 29.67 19.38
CA GLN A 564 2.87 28.82 20.52
C GLN A 564 2.39 27.45 20.02
N VAL A 565 2.91 26.41 20.64
CA VAL A 565 2.60 25.01 20.35
C VAL A 565 2.04 24.37 21.61
N HIS A 566 0.83 23.84 21.50
CA HIS A 566 0.19 23.08 22.57
C HIS A 566 0.27 21.60 22.22
N ASP A 567 0.98 20.81 23.02
CA ASP A 567 1.16 19.38 22.79
C ASP A 567 0.93 18.59 24.07
N LEU A 568 -0.24 17.96 24.16
CA LEU A 568 -0.63 17.14 25.30
C LEU A 568 0.18 15.84 25.43
N ASN A 569 1.05 15.50 24.46
CA ASN A 569 1.96 14.35 24.58
C ASN A 569 3.28 14.72 25.28
N VAL A 570 3.51 15.99 25.58
CA VAL A 570 4.69 16.49 26.31
C VAL A 570 4.35 16.55 27.80
N ALA A 571 5.04 15.75 28.61
CA ALA A 571 4.79 15.62 30.05
C ALA A 571 6.01 16.00 30.93
N SER A 572 7.14 16.35 30.34
CA SER A 572 8.34 16.77 31.08
C SER A 572 9.01 18.00 30.46
N ALA A 573 9.80 18.71 31.26
CA ALA A 573 10.56 19.88 30.81
C ALA A 573 11.56 19.52 29.70
N VAL A 574 12.18 18.33 29.75
CA VAL A 574 13.10 17.85 28.71
C VAL A 574 12.34 17.65 27.39
N GLN A 575 11.19 16.98 27.42
CA GLN A 575 10.35 16.80 26.24
C GLN A 575 9.88 18.14 25.66
N ALA A 576 9.55 19.11 26.51
CA ALA A 576 9.15 20.45 26.07
C ALA A 576 10.31 21.19 25.39
N SER A 577 11.52 21.08 25.94
CA SER A 577 12.74 21.66 25.37
C SER A 577 13.07 21.06 24.01
N ASP A 578 13.06 19.72 23.90
CA ASP A 578 13.26 19.01 22.64
C ASP A 578 12.22 19.45 21.60
N ARG A 579 10.95 19.49 22.00
CA ARG A 579 9.83 19.93 21.16
C ARG A 579 10.01 21.36 20.64
N ALA A 580 10.45 22.28 21.50
CA ALA A 580 10.69 23.68 21.13
C ALA A 580 11.85 23.78 20.11
N GLY A 581 12.92 23.01 20.33
CA GLY A 581 14.03 22.90 19.40
C GLY A 581 13.62 22.33 18.03
N TRP A 582 12.77 21.30 18.00
CA TRP A 582 12.27 20.72 16.74
C TRP A 582 11.45 21.71 15.92
N GLU A 583 10.59 22.49 16.56
CA GLU A 583 9.79 23.52 15.90
C GLU A 583 10.65 24.70 15.42
N ALA A 584 11.60 25.17 16.22
CA ALA A 584 12.57 26.18 15.79
C ALA A 584 13.37 25.71 14.56
N ARG A 585 13.78 24.45 14.57
CA ARG A 585 14.47 23.83 13.44
C ARG A 585 13.59 23.71 12.19
N ARG A 586 12.32 23.37 12.35
CA ARG A 586 11.35 23.31 11.24
C ARG A 586 11.18 24.67 10.56
N LEU A 587 11.17 25.75 11.35
CA LEU A 587 11.11 27.13 10.82
C LEU A 587 12.36 27.44 9.98
N LEU A 588 13.55 27.05 10.43
CA LEU A 588 14.79 27.22 9.67
C LEU A 588 14.81 26.41 8.37
N LEU A 589 14.31 25.17 8.39
CA LEU A 589 14.22 24.32 7.20
C LEU A 589 13.22 24.85 6.16
N ALA A 590 12.15 25.52 6.60
CA ALA A 590 11.16 26.12 5.71
C ALA A 590 11.67 27.39 5.00
N LEU A 591 12.74 28.01 5.52
CA LEU A 591 13.38 29.19 4.93
C LEU A 591 14.39 28.77 3.86
N ALA A 592 13.91 28.67 2.62
CA ALA A 592 14.79 28.56 1.45
C ALA A 592 15.54 29.88 1.24
N SER A 593 16.80 29.92 1.66
CA SER A 593 17.69 31.09 1.58
C SER A 593 18.42 31.19 0.26
N GLU A 594 18.71 30.07 -0.39
CA GLU A 594 19.38 30.04 -1.68
C GLU A 594 18.63 29.16 -2.68
N GLU A 595 18.77 29.48 -3.95
CA GLU A 595 18.32 28.64 -5.06
C GLU A 595 19.46 28.53 -6.07
N ILE A 596 19.74 27.30 -6.52
CA ILE A 596 20.69 27.04 -7.60
C ILE A 596 20.00 26.34 -8.77
N VAL A 597 20.48 26.61 -9.98
CA VAL A 597 20.12 25.91 -11.20
C VAL A 597 21.35 25.15 -11.68
N VAL A 598 21.21 23.85 -11.90
CA VAL A 598 22.28 22.93 -12.26
C VAL A 598 21.83 22.05 -13.43
N PRO A 599 22.75 21.42 -14.18
CA PRO A 599 22.41 20.22 -14.96
C PRO A 599 21.69 19.19 -14.08
N VAL A 600 20.90 18.30 -14.66
CA VAL A 600 20.17 17.32 -13.84
C VAL A 600 21.16 16.40 -13.13
N ASN A 601 21.10 16.39 -11.80
CA ASN A 601 21.70 15.38 -10.97
C ASN A 601 20.71 14.22 -10.78
N CYS A 602 21.03 13.09 -11.38
CA CYS A 602 20.17 11.91 -11.44
C CYS A 602 19.99 11.21 -10.08
N GLY A 603 20.83 11.52 -9.08
CA GLY A 603 20.76 10.93 -7.74
C GLY A 603 20.27 11.87 -6.64
N GLN A 604 20.06 13.15 -6.94
CA GLN A 604 19.66 14.16 -5.97
C GLN A 604 18.29 13.85 -5.37
N GLN A 605 18.18 13.84 -4.04
CA GLN A 605 16.93 13.64 -3.33
C GLN A 605 16.60 14.81 -2.40
N LEU A 606 15.31 14.95 -2.08
CA LEU A 606 14.84 15.88 -1.07
C LEU A 606 15.52 15.59 0.28
N TYR A 607 15.91 16.65 0.98
CA TYR A 607 16.65 16.64 2.25
C TYR A 607 18.07 16.07 2.21
N ASP A 608 18.67 15.85 1.04
CA ASP A 608 20.11 15.61 0.99
C ASP A 608 20.89 16.86 1.42
N VAL A 609 22.01 16.64 2.11
CA VAL A 609 22.99 17.69 2.39
C VAL A 609 24.01 17.71 1.25
N VAL A 610 24.30 18.91 0.76
CA VAL A 610 25.26 19.17 -0.32
C VAL A 610 26.18 20.34 0.07
N THR A 611 27.34 20.42 -0.57
CA THR A 611 28.15 21.65 -0.56
C THR A 611 27.93 22.44 -1.85
N VAL A 612 27.88 23.76 -1.73
CA VAL A 612 27.74 24.66 -2.89
C VAL A 612 28.85 25.69 -2.88
N SER A 613 29.58 25.77 -3.99
CA SER A 613 30.58 26.78 -4.25
C SER A 613 30.09 27.71 -5.36
N GLU A 614 29.82 28.96 -4.99
CA GLU A 614 29.45 30.06 -5.89
C GLU A 614 29.99 31.37 -5.28
N PRO A 615 31.24 31.75 -5.61
CA PRO A 615 31.89 32.91 -5.02
C PRO A 615 31.12 34.22 -5.22
N ALA A 616 30.36 34.37 -6.32
CA ALA A 616 29.60 35.59 -6.58
C ALA A 616 28.47 35.84 -5.54
N LEU A 617 28.02 34.78 -4.85
CA LEU A 617 27.07 34.87 -3.74
C LEU A 617 27.73 34.67 -2.36
N GLY A 618 29.06 34.66 -2.30
CA GLY A 618 29.80 34.38 -1.07
C GLY A 618 29.59 32.95 -0.55
N LEU A 619 29.32 32.00 -1.44
CA LEU A 619 29.23 30.58 -1.10
C LEU A 619 30.57 29.91 -1.41
N ALA A 620 31.26 29.39 -0.39
CA ALA A 620 32.51 28.65 -0.53
C ALA A 620 32.36 27.30 0.17
N ALA A 621 32.16 26.23 -0.61
CA ALA A 621 31.82 24.89 -0.11
C ALA A 621 30.71 24.92 0.96
N ALA A 622 29.74 25.82 0.80
CA ALA A 622 28.73 26.11 1.80
C ALA A 622 27.81 24.90 1.96
N ARG A 623 27.78 24.32 3.16
CA ARG A 623 26.91 23.18 3.46
C ARG A 623 25.45 23.62 3.50
N ARG A 624 24.60 22.97 2.71
CA ARG A 624 23.17 23.29 2.54
C ARG A 624 22.34 22.03 2.44
N ARG A 625 21.07 22.13 2.81
CA ARG A 625 20.09 21.05 2.64
C ARG A 625 19.13 21.38 1.50
N VAL A 626 18.88 20.39 0.65
CA VAL A 626 17.93 20.51 -0.45
C VAL A 626 16.51 20.38 0.10
N VAL A 627 15.68 21.42 -0.07
CA VAL A 627 14.31 21.47 0.47
C VAL A 627 13.24 21.58 -0.60
N ALA A 628 13.61 21.77 -1.87
CA ALA A 628 12.74 21.53 -3.01
C ALA A 628 13.57 21.19 -4.25
N ILE A 629 13.00 20.38 -5.14
CA ILE A 629 13.61 20.02 -6.42
C ILE A 629 12.58 20.26 -7.53
N ARG A 630 12.95 21.04 -8.54
CA ARG A 630 12.20 21.15 -9.79
C ARG A 630 13.07 20.70 -10.94
N THR A 631 12.75 19.55 -11.52
CA THR A 631 13.42 19.01 -12.71
C THR A 631 12.61 19.37 -13.95
N ARG A 632 13.26 19.94 -14.97
CA ARG A 632 12.61 20.28 -16.23
C ARG A 632 13.37 19.72 -17.42
N TYR A 633 12.64 19.02 -18.28
CA TYR A 633 13.06 18.57 -19.60
C TYR A 633 12.16 19.18 -20.66
N ASP A 634 12.73 19.75 -21.71
CA ASP A 634 11.99 20.28 -22.87
C ASP A 634 12.78 19.97 -24.14
N ALA A 635 12.37 18.92 -24.85
CA ALA A 635 13.05 18.42 -26.04
C ALA A 635 13.15 19.51 -27.13
N ARG A 636 12.12 20.36 -27.22
CA ARG A 636 11.99 21.42 -28.24
C ARG A 636 12.98 22.56 -28.00
N ARG A 637 13.40 22.76 -26.75
CA ARG A 637 14.32 23.83 -26.33
C ARG A 637 15.72 23.31 -26.01
N GLY A 638 15.96 22.00 -26.12
CA GLY A 638 17.21 21.38 -25.65
C GLY A 638 17.46 21.58 -24.15
N LEU A 639 16.39 21.71 -23.35
CA LEU A 639 16.51 22.02 -21.92
C LEU A 639 16.52 20.75 -21.09
N TYR A 640 17.53 20.57 -20.24
CA TYR A 640 17.52 19.56 -19.19
C TYR A 640 18.25 20.07 -17.95
N ARG A 641 17.50 20.53 -16.95
CA ARG A 641 18.07 21.18 -15.76
C ARG A 641 17.25 20.94 -14.51
N GLN A 642 17.91 21.08 -13.37
CA GLN A 642 17.30 21.07 -12.05
C GLN A 642 17.44 22.43 -11.38
N ARG A 643 16.38 22.85 -10.71
CA ARG A 643 16.37 23.97 -9.79
C ARG A 643 16.23 23.41 -8.38
N LEU A 644 17.17 23.74 -7.51
CA LEU A 644 17.23 23.26 -6.12
C LEU A 644 17.05 24.45 -5.19
N ALA A 645 16.03 24.37 -4.33
CA ALA A 645 15.89 25.30 -3.21
C ALA A 645 16.69 24.75 -2.01
N LEU A 646 17.45 25.63 -1.37
CA LEU A 646 18.43 25.29 -0.36
C LEU A 646 18.14 26.03 0.95
N SER A 647 18.23 25.30 2.06
CA SER A 647 18.16 25.84 3.43
C SER A 647 19.45 25.57 4.19
N ALA A 648 19.52 26.10 5.42
CA ALA A 648 20.51 25.68 6.39
C ALA A 648 20.53 24.14 6.53
N PRO A 649 21.73 23.54 6.67
CA PRO A 649 21.91 22.09 6.72
C PRO A 649 21.30 21.48 7.96
#